data_AF-A0A3R7M4P0-F1
#
_entry.id   AF-A0A3R7M4P0-F1
#
_cell.length_a   1.000
_cell.length_b   1.000
_cell.length_c   1.000
_cell.angle_alpha   90.00
_cell.angle_beta   90.00
_cell.angle_gamma   90.00
#
_symmetry.space_group_name_H-M   'P 1'
#
loop_
_entity.id
_entity.type
_entity.pdbx_description
1 polymer ?
#
loop_
_entity_poly.entity_id
_entity_poly.type
_entity_poly.pdbx_seq_one_letter_code
_entity_poly.pdbx_strand_id
1 'polypeptide(L)'
;MATTRPFAFAVLFLSSPLLGVLASAATAGEAEGLGNGFSKESVVSFVASRVRRSQESLRATSTGLQDPPGINEARWKQAVKQAVEENLSECAISIFADHDFGFSLASLFPSNPVKVFTLEEEVLTSRSTWSRALCDAYIFVVGEGDALLRHADVSHYHDHDPHSHDPHPYWNYRAFHLVLLLGEGEGALLPSEVAGLYNFRKTENLLVLQRGRGGDILAWTHLPFSRGAVRVFLVDTWRRGRFLKGRDLFPEKLDNLQGFPLRVATFEHPPSVVYQHDEDDPRKVLDRLGVDMQIVQTLAGARNFSLEFTEVSHDELWGYELPNGTWLGLVGQVFYEKADVGACNMFLDLHRWRQVDYSVPYNFERGCFVAPAPKPLVNWQAPLLPFSGLTWASIAVALALCGGLLYAVVALSSQAELPEFRSVVHDYLYMAAAFTMRAPHIRPSQPPVRVYVGFVWLFCLILATAYSANLVAFLSSNQMSAPVDTLEQLSRSGLRIGGHAFWKTQFSASIDPLVRDFSNVLESDVELSSLFDRVEGGEFALIENKQYLELQAGARFTYGSRTTIRIVPECLLPYSIGLAFQKNSPLKRNFDGVILRLFESGVLQKWKEEVVTFYRRQYSGRKLDDEFANTRVRPLELTQLQGVFFVLGLGYVAAALALAGEAVVSLYTPSP
;
A
#
# COMPACT_ATOMS: atom_id res chain seq x y z
N MET A 1 -35.14 6.48 40.42
CA MET A 1 -36.09 5.43 40.87
C MET A 1 -36.11 4.34 39.82
N ALA A 2 -35.73 3.12 40.23
CA ALA A 2 -36.15 1.79 39.75
C ALA A 2 -36.27 1.57 38.21
N THR A 3 -35.31 0.88 37.56
CA THR A 3 -35.25 -0.59 37.27
C THR A 3 -36.00 -0.97 35.98
N THR A 4 -35.42 -1.65 34.98
CA THR A 4 -34.88 -3.02 35.03
C THR A 4 -33.95 -3.33 33.83
N ARG A 5 -33.22 -4.45 33.94
CA ARG A 5 -31.82 -4.72 33.54
C ARG A 5 -31.58 -5.38 32.15
N PRO A 6 -30.32 -5.34 31.67
CA PRO A 6 -29.75 -6.17 30.61
C PRO A 6 -29.10 -7.47 31.13
N PHE A 7 -28.80 -8.40 30.23
CA PHE A 7 -28.08 -9.66 30.46
C PHE A 7 -26.56 -9.47 30.36
N ALA A 8 -25.82 -10.08 31.30
CA ALA A 8 -24.37 -10.20 31.37
C ALA A 8 -23.96 -11.65 31.13
N PHE A 9 -22.68 -11.92 30.83
CA PHE A 9 -21.83 -12.73 31.72
C PHE A 9 -20.35 -12.72 31.28
N ALA A 10 -19.48 -12.48 32.26
CA ALA A 10 -18.03 -12.67 32.24
C ALA A 10 -17.70 -13.83 33.21
N VAL A 11 -16.62 -14.59 32.97
CA VAL A 11 -16.04 -15.50 33.97
C VAL A 11 -14.50 -15.48 33.87
N LEU A 12 -13.86 -15.21 35.01
CA LEU A 12 -12.43 -15.30 35.32
C LEU A 12 -12.15 -16.58 36.13
N PHE A 13 -11.05 -17.26 35.79
CA PHE A 13 -9.97 -17.84 36.61
C PHE A 13 -10.16 -18.58 37.97
N LEU A 14 -9.22 -19.53 38.19
CA LEU A 14 -8.78 -20.26 39.41
C LEU A 14 -9.62 -21.52 39.74
N SER A 15 -9.10 -22.67 40.18
CA SER A 15 -7.77 -23.17 40.57
C SER A 15 -7.94 -24.66 40.96
N SER A 16 -6.93 -25.52 40.74
CA SER A 16 -6.83 -26.84 41.40
C SER A 16 -6.54 -26.69 42.91
N PRO A 17 -6.79 -27.70 43.77
CA PRO A 17 -5.74 -28.69 44.05
C PRO A 17 -6.19 -30.13 44.42
N LEU A 18 -5.33 -31.09 44.07
CA LEU A 18 -4.81 -32.24 44.84
C LEU A 18 -5.61 -32.90 45.97
N LEU A 19 -5.73 -34.24 45.82
CA LEU A 19 -5.45 -35.38 46.75
C LEU A 19 -6.52 -36.45 46.51
N GLY A 20 -6.18 -37.61 45.95
CA GLY A 20 -5.53 -38.72 46.65
C GLY A 20 -6.64 -39.63 47.22
N VAL A 21 -6.72 -40.94 47.02
CA VAL A 21 -5.69 -41.97 47.27
C VAL A 21 -6.42 -43.35 47.16
N LEU A 22 -5.71 -44.37 46.65
CA LEU A 22 -5.93 -45.84 46.72
C LEU A 22 -7.01 -46.48 45.82
N ALA A 23 -6.73 -47.39 44.86
CA ALA A 23 -5.90 -48.62 44.79
C ALA A 23 -6.67 -49.92 45.08
N SER A 24 -6.30 -50.99 44.33
CA SER A 24 -6.67 -52.42 44.44
C SER A 24 -8.02 -52.82 43.79
N ALA A 25 -8.20 -53.82 42.93
CA ALA A 25 -7.49 -55.02 42.48
C ALA A 25 -7.98 -55.36 41.04
N ALA A 26 -7.16 -55.70 40.04
CA ALA A 26 -6.54 -57.00 39.75
C ALA A 26 -7.51 -58.19 39.54
N THR A 27 -7.35 -58.84 38.36
CA THR A 27 -7.78 -60.20 37.94
C THR A 27 -9.25 -60.32 37.45
N ALA A 28 -9.62 -61.02 36.36
CA ALA A 28 -8.98 -62.04 35.52
C ALA A 28 -9.72 -62.23 34.16
N GLY A 29 -9.01 -62.82 33.17
CA GLY A 29 -9.54 -63.71 32.10
C GLY A 29 -10.29 -63.07 30.93
N GLU A 30 -10.14 -63.45 29.65
CA GLU A 30 -9.53 -64.60 28.97
C GLU A 30 -9.14 -64.22 27.53
N ALA A 31 -8.18 -64.94 26.96
CA ALA A 31 -7.75 -64.85 25.57
C ALA A 31 -7.61 -66.25 24.97
N GLU A 32 -8.15 -66.47 23.76
CA GLU A 32 -7.80 -67.51 22.78
C GLU A 32 -8.19 -66.96 21.38
N GLY A 33 -7.45 -67.08 20.28
CA GLY A 33 -6.16 -67.71 20.03
C GLY A 33 -5.66 -67.48 18.59
N LEU A 34 -4.32 -67.50 18.45
CA LEU A 34 -3.46 -68.07 17.38
C LEU A 34 -3.51 -67.48 15.94
N GLY A 35 -2.37 -67.16 15.30
CA GLY A 35 -0.97 -67.36 15.69
C GLY A 35 0.09 -66.91 14.66
N ASN A 36 1.34 -67.03 15.11
CA ASN A 36 2.66 -67.03 14.44
C ASN A 36 3.19 -65.68 13.88
N GLY A 37 4.35 -65.15 14.27
CA GLY A 37 5.40 -65.61 15.19
C GLY A 37 6.57 -64.61 15.27
N PHE A 38 7.31 -64.72 16.38
CA PHE A 38 8.62 -64.12 16.73
C PHE A 38 8.71 -62.73 17.38
N SER A 39 9.63 -62.66 18.36
CA SER A 39 9.49 -62.05 19.69
C SER A 39 10.22 -60.71 19.88
N LYS A 40 9.67 -59.90 20.79
CA LYS A 40 10.15 -58.59 21.28
C LYS A 40 11.39 -58.65 22.20
N GLU A 41 12.21 -59.70 22.12
CA GLU A 41 13.44 -59.84 22.93
C GLU A 41 14.75 -59.70 22.12
N SER A 42 14.68 -59.30 20.85
CA SER A 42 15.86 -59.08 20.00
C SER A 42 16.27 -57.61 19.80
N VAL A 43 15.58 -56.64 20.42
CA VAL A 43 15.92 -55.20 20.27
C VAL A 43 16.55 -54.60 21.53
N VAL A 44 16.41 -55.26 22.69
CA VAL A 44 16.97 -54.75 23.97
C VAL A 44 18.29 -55.44 24.36
N SER A 45 18.70 -56.51 23.69
CA SER A 45 20.02 -57.15 23.90
C SER A 45 21.12 -56.73 22.90
N PHE A 46 20.79 -55.93 21.88
CA PHE A 46 21.77 -55.42 20.90
C PHE A 46 22.36 -54.04 21.28
N VAL A 47 21.67 -53.25 22.11
CA VAL A 47 22.13 -51.91 22.52
C VAL A 47 22.85 -51.92 23.87
N ALA A 48 22.63 -52.94 24.71
CA ALA A 48 23.25 -53.04 26.03
C ALA A 48 24.66 -53.69 26.06
N SER A 49 25.17 -54.18 24.92
CA SER A 49 26.48 -54.87 24.86
C SER A 49 27.59 -54.10 24.15
N ARG A 50 27.33 -52.88 23.64
CA ARG A 50 28.34 -52.08 22.90
C ARG A 50 28.79 -50.77 23.57
N VAL A 51 28.21 -50.40 24.72
CA VAL A 51 28.62 -49.22 25.50
C VAL A 51 29.50 -49.60 26.71
N ARG A 52 29.69 -50.89 27.00
CA ARG A 52 30.52 -51.37 28.13
C ARG A 52 31.94 -51.84 27.74
N ARG A 53 32.41 -51.52 26.52
CA ARG A 53 33.77 -51.84 26.06
C ARG A 53 34.64 -50.66 25.65
N SER A 54 34.20 -49.41 25.83
CA SER A 54 35.04 -48.22 25.66
C SER A 54 35.46 -47.55 26.97
N GLN A 55 35.08 -48.09 28.13
CA GLN A 55 35.42 -47.52 29.45
C GLN A 55 36.41 -48.33 30.31
N GLU A 56 36.95 -49.45 29.82
CA GLU A 56 37.95 -50.25 30.56
C GLU A 56 39.34 -50.31 29.91
N SER A 57 39.61 -49.51 28.86
CA SER A 57 40.97 -49.34 28.30
C SER A 57 41.69 -48.06 28.76
N LEU A 58 41.09 -47.26 29.66
CA LEU A 58 41.67 -46.01 30.16
C LEU A 58 41.80 -45.98 31.70
N ARG A 59 41.99 -47.14 32.32
CA ARG A 59 42.37 -47.26 33.75
C ARG A 59 43.47 -48.31 33.95
N ALA A 60 44.61 -48.13 33.29
CA ALA A 60 45.82 -48.88 33.61
C ALA A 60 47.09 -48.15 33.13
N THR A 61 47.23 -46.86 33.46
CA THR A 61 48.54 -46.17 33.43
C THR A 61 48.46 -44.93 34.32
N SER A 62 48.26 -45.15 35.62
CA SER A 62 48.52 -44.14 36.64
C SER A 62 49.93 -44.37 37.20
N THR A 63 50.96 -43.88 36.52
CA THR A 63 52.26 -43.62 37.15
C THR A 63 52.91 -42.41 36.51
N GLY A 64 52.92 -41.29 37.25
CA GLY A 64 53.84 -40.18 37.05
C GLY A 64 53.52 -39.27 35.88
N LEU A 65 52.78 -38.20 36.14
CA LEU A 65 53.24 -36.80 36.08
C LEU A 65 52.03 -35.89 36.36
N GLN A 66 52.30 -34.70 36.86
CA GLN A 66 51.36 -33.76 37.48
C GLN A 66 50.12 -33.44 36.61
N ASP A 67 48.94 -33.50 37.22
CA ASP A 67 47.79 -32.67 36.82
C ASP A 67 47.22 -31.98 38.07
N PRO A 68 47.32 -30.64 38.13
CA PRO A 68 46.08 -29.86 38.12
C PRO A 68 46.15 -28.76 37.05
N PRO A 69 45.05 -28.47 36.32
CA PRO A 69 43.91 -27.79 36.95
C PRO A 69 42.53 -28.17 36.37
N GLY A 70 41.68 -28.81 37.18
CA GLY A 70 40.23 -28.91 36.96
C GLY A 70 39.46 -27.59 37.13
N ILE A 71 40.04 -26.44 36.77
CA ILE A 71 39.49 -25.10 37.04
C ILE A 71 39.27 -24.28 35.75
N ASN A 72 39.64 -24.76 34.57
CA ASN A 72 39.50 -23.96 33.33
C ASN A 72 38.11 -24.04 32.67
N GLU A 73 37.50 -25.23 32.56
CA GLU A 73 36.16 -25.37 31.97
C GLU A 73 35.06 -24.78 32.87
N ALA A 74 35.18 -24.95 34.19
CA ALA A 74 34.24 -24.39 35.16
C ALA A 74 34.26 -22.85 35.15
N ARG A 75 35.46 -22.23 35.07
CA ARG A 75 35.60 -20.77 34.95
C ARG A 75 35.02 -20.24 33.64
N TRP A 76 35.16 -20.99 32.55
CA TRP A 76 34.59 -20.67 31.24
C TRP A 76 33.07 -20.68 31.26
N LYS A 77 32.49 -21.79 31.71
CA LYS A 77 31.04 -21.95 31.88
C LYS A 77 30.44 -20.88 32.80
N GLN A 78 31.14 -20.51 33.87
CA GLN A 78 30.70 -19.47 34.79
C GLN A 78 30.74 -18.06 34.17
N ALA A 79 31.72 -17.76 33.32
CA ALA A 79 31.79 -16.48 32.62
C ALA A 79 30.64 -16.30 31.62
N VAL A 80 30.34 -17.37 30.87
CA VAL A 80 29.19 -17.40 29.95
C VAL A 80 27.90 -17.23 30.74
N LYS A 81 27.75 -17.97 31.85
CA LYS A 81 26.59 -17.86 32.72
C LYS A 81 26.38 -16.42 33.22
N GLN A 82 27.43 -15.78 33.73
CA GLN A 82 27.33 -14.41 34.25
C GLN A 82 27.05 -13.39 33.14
N ALA A 83 27.71 -13.50 31.98
CA ALA A 83 27.45 -12.61 30.84
C ALA A 83 25.98 -12.63 30.38
N VAL A 84 25.31 -13.78 30.55
CA VAL A 84 23.91 -13.99 30.22
C VAL A 84 22.98 -13.56 31.36
N GLU A 85 23.23 -14.00 32.58
CA GLU A 85 22.35 -13.68 33.72
C GLU A 85 22.37 -12.19 34.11
N GLU A 86 23.50 -11.48 33.96
CA GLU A 86 23.58 -10.06 34.35
C GLU A 86 22.89 -9.12 33.36
N ASN A 87 22.90 -9.44 32.07
CA ASN A 87 22.42 -8.52 31.02
C ASN A 87 21.12 -8.98 30.35
N LEU A 88 20.70 -10.24 30.55
CA LEU A 88 19.77 -10.94 29.65
C LEU A 88 18.73 -11.81 30.41
N SER A 89 18.49 -11.50 31.68
CA SER A 89 17.84 -12.34 32.69
C SER A 89 16.38 -12.76 32.44
N GLU A 90 15.68 -12.18 31.46
CA GLU A 90 14.24 -12.41 31.23
C GLU A 90 13.91 -13.16 29.92
N CYS A 91 14.91 -13.69 29.19
CA CYS A 91 14.73 -14.23 27.83
C CYS A 91 14.92 -15.76 27.70
N ALA A 92 14.25 -16.36 26.71
CA ALA A 92 14.50 -17.74 26.28
C ALA A 92 15.89 -17.88 25.63
N ILE A 93 16.60 -18.99 25.86
CA ILE A 93 17.98 -19.18 25.38
C ILE A 93 17.99 -20.28 24.31
N SER A 94 18.53 -20.02 23.11
CA SER A 94 18.78 -21.05 22.10
C SER A 94 20.28 -21.32 21.97
N ILE A 95 20.66 -22.59 22.12
CA ILE A 95 22.05 -23.04 22.05
C ILE A 95 22.20 -23.91 20.82
N PHE A 96 23.13 -23.55 19.94
CA PHE A 96 23.53 -24.27 18.74
C PHE A 96 24.95 -24.80 18.96
N ALA A 97 25.16 -26.12 18.94
CA ALA A 97 26.47 -26.68 19.24
C ALA A 97 26.86 -27.76 18.22
N ASP A 98 28.16 -27.83 17.90
CA ASP A 98 28.74 -28.84 17.01
C ASP A 98 28.84 -30.23 17.72
N HIS A 99 28.73 -30.27 19.06
CA HIS A 99 28.88 -31.47 19.91
C HIS A 99 27.93 -31.46 21.14
N ASP A 100 27.94 -32.54 21.94
CA ASP A 100 27.18 -32.70 23.22
C ASP A 100 27.40 -31.57 24.26
N PHE A 101 28.35 -30.66 24.01
CA PHE A 101 28.63 -29.49 24.83
C PHE A 101 27.42 -28.56 25.00
N GLY A 102 26.54 -28.47 24.00
CA GLY A 102 25.30 -27.68 24.08
C GLY A 102 24.37 -28.14 25.20
N PHE A 103 24.25 -29.46 25.40
CA PHE A 103 23.45 -30.05 26.48
C PHE A 103 24.07 -29.80 27.86
N SER A 104 25.41 -29.77 27.95
CA SER A 104 26.10 -29.42 29.21
C SER A 104 25.89 -27.95 29.59
N LEU A 105 25.93 -27.02 28.63
CA LEU A 105 25.66 -25.60 28.89
C LEU A 105 24.20 -25.32 29.27
N ALA A 106 23.25 -26.04 28.66
CA ALA A 106 21.84 -25.89 29.00
C ALA A 106 21.57 -26.13 30.49
N SER A 107 22.32 -27.03 31.13
CA SER A 107 22.23 -27.29 32.57
C SER A 107 22.64 -26.09 33.46
N LEU A 108 23.36 -25.10 32.91
CA LEU A 108 23.78 -23.90 33.66
C LEU A 108 22.65 -22.89 33.86
N PHE A 109 21.60 -22.97 33.05
CA PHE A 109 20.48 -22.02 33.01
C PHE A 109 19.13 -22.70 33.34
N PRO A 110 18.97 -23.33 34.51
CA PRO A 110 17.77 -24.11 34.86
C PRO A 110 16.51 -23.25 35.03
N SER A 111 16.66 -21.93 35.22
CA SER A 111 15.57 -20.97 35.42
C SER A 111 14.97 -20.42 34.12
N ASN A 112 15.66 -20.59 32.98
CA ASN A 112 15.25 -20.02 31.70
C ASN A 112 14.78 -21.14 30.74
N PRO A 113 13.81 -20.88 29.84
CA PRO A 113 13.47 -21.85 28.82
C PRO A 113 14.63 -21.99 27.81
N VAL A 114 15.45 -23.03 27.97
CA VAL A 114 16.58 -23.35 27.09
C VAL A 114 16.18 -24.34 26.01
N LYS A 115 16.49 -24.04 24.74
CA LYS A 115 16.39 -24.98 23.62
C LYS A 115 17.79 -25.27 23.08
N VAL A 116 18.12 -26.54 22.87
CA VAL A 116 19.42 -26.97 22.33
C VAL A 116 19.20 -27.58 20.94
N PHE A 117 20.01 -27.14 19.98
CA PHE A 117 20.03 -27.59 18.60
C PHE A 117 21.44 -28.06 18.26
N THR A 118 21.55 -29.16 17.51
CA THR A 118 22.81 -29.60 16.91
C THR A 118 23.04 -28.85 15.60
N LEU A 119 24.27 -28.38 15.38
CA LEU A 119 24.65 -27.65 14.16
C LEU A 119 24.76 -28.63 12.97
N GLU A 120 23.65 -28.80 12.26
CA GLU A 120 23.58 -29.51 10.98
C GLU A 120 23.05 -28.57 9.89
N GLU A 121 23.48 -28.74 8.65
CA GLU A 121 23.12 -27.87 7.51
C GLU A 121 21.60 -27.83 7.25
N GLU A 122 20.91 -28.95 7.47
CA GLU A 122 19.45 -29.06 7.40
C GLU A 122 18.72 -28.24 8.48
N VAL A 123 19.34 -28.08 9.66
CA VAL A 123 18.79 -27.32 10.79
C VAL A 123 18.91 -25.82 10.55
N LEU A 124 20.05 -25.38 9.99
CA LEU A 124 20.32 -23.99 9.65
C LEU A 124 19.45 -23.49 8.48
N THR A 125 19.16 -24.36 7.51
CA THR A 125 18.35 -24.01 6.31
C THR A 125 16.83 -24.10 6.52
N SER A 126 16.36 -24.71 7.62
CA SER A 126 14.92 -24.90 7.90
C SER A 126 14.26 -23.74 8.64
N ARG A 127 13.27 -23.10 7.98
CA ARG A 127 12.44 -22.01 8.55
C ARG A 127 11.66 -22.39 9.82
N SER A 128 11.36 -23.67 10.00
CA SER A 128 10.57 -24.18 11.13
C SER A 128 11.36 -24.22 12.45
N THR A 129 12.68 -24.35 12.37
CA THR A 129 13.61 -24.35 13.51
C THR A 129 13.64 -22.97 14.16
N TRP A 130 13.78 -21.93 13.33
CA TRP A 130 13.97 -20.54 13.74
C TRP A 130 12.68 -19.83 14.18
N SER A 131 11.51 -20.21 13.65
CA SER A 131 10.21 -19.59 13.97
C SER A 131 9.65 -19.94 15.35
N ARG A 132 10.19 -20.96 16.03
CA ARG A 132 9.74 -21.43 17.36
C ARG A 132 10.47 -20.76 18.54
N ALA A 133 11.42 -19.85 18.29
CA ALA A 133 12.09 -19.05 19.31
C ALA A 133 11.24 -17.80 19.61
N LEU A 134 10.79 -17.65 20.86
CA LEU A 134 9.75 -16.68 21.25
C LEU A 134 10.27 -15.43 21.98
N CYS A 135 11.59 -15.21 22.07
CA CYS A 135 12.21 -14.04 22.70
C CYS A 135 13.38 -13.46 21.88
N ASP A 136 13.72 -12.20 22.18
CA ASP A 136 14.66 -11.29 21.48
C ASP A 136 16.16 -11.65 21.61
N ALA A 137 16.49 -12.88 22.02
CA ALA A 137 17.85 -13.41 22.08
C ALA A 137 17.82 -14.94 22.26
N TYR A 138 18.81 -15.83 22.04
CA TYR A 138 20.23 -15.84 21.73
C TYR A 138 20.49 -16.98 20.75
N ILE A 139 21.57 -16.91 19.97
CA ILE A 139 22.20 -18.09 19.38
C ILE A 139 23.57 -18.20 20.06
N PHE A 140 23.76 -19.22 20.90
CA PHE A 140 25.09 -19.60 21.34
C PHE A 140 25.64 -20.55 20.31
N VAL A 141 26.72 -20.20 19.60
CA VAL A 141 27.47 -21.21 18.83
C VAL A 141 28.64 -21.68 19.66
N VAL A 142 28.66 -22.99 19.91
CA VAL A 142 29.71 -23.66 20.65
C VAL A 142 30.49 -24.54 19.69
N GLY A 143 31.73 -24.16 19.41
CA GLY A 143 32.61 -24.89 18.50
C GLY A 143 33.50 -23.97 17.69
N GLU A 144 33.95 -24.45 16.53
CA GLU A 144 34.71 -23.65 15.55
C GLU A 144 33.80 -22.65 14.83
N GLY A 145 32.49 -22.94 14.75
CA GLY A 145 31.50 -22.02 14.16
C GLY A 145 31.54 -21.95 12.63
N ASP A 146 32.33 -22.79 11.98
CA ASP A 146 32.55 -22.83 10.53
C ASP A 146 31.28 -23.07 9.69
N ALA A 147 30.33 -23.85 10.20
CA ALA A 147 29.04 -24.07 9.53
C ALA A 147 28.15 -22.81 9.58
N LEU A 148 28.17 -22.11 10.71
CA LEU A 148 27.48 -20.84 10.89
C LEU A 148 28.12 -19.74 10.02
N LEU A 149 29.45 -19.71 10.00
CA LEU A 149 30.28 -18.82 9.18
C LEU A 149 29.95 -18.94 7.69
N ARG A 150 29.93 -20.16 7.16
CA ARG A 150 29.56 -20.43 5.76
C ARG A 150 28.11 -20.07 5.44
N HIS A 151 27.20 -20.22 6.41
CA HIS A 151 25.80 -19.85 6.23
C HIS A 151 25.54 -18.34 6.37
N ALA A 152 26.35 -17.65 7.18
CA ALA A 152 26.29 -16.20 7.39
C ALA A 152 27.05 -15.42 6.31
N ASP A 153 27.92 -16.08 5.54
CA ASP A 153 28.65 -15.49 4.44
C ASP A 153 27.73 -15.25 3.23
N VAL A 154 27.16 -14.04 3.20
CA VAL A 154 26.26 -13.59 2.12
C VAL A 154 27.04 -13.21 0.85
N SER A 155 28.37 -13.27 0.86
CA SER A 155 29.20 -12.90 -0.31
C SER A 155 28.88 -13.74 -1.55
N HIS A 156 28.45 -15.00 -1.38
CA HIS A 156 27.97 -15.85 -2.46
C HIS A 156 26.78 -15.24 -3.24
N TYR A 157 25.98 -14.37 -2.63
CA TYR A 157 24.85 -13.68 -3.28
C TYR A 157 25.23 -12.33 -3.90
N HIS A 158 26.38 -11.75 -3.51
CA HIS A 158 26.88 -10.51 -4.09
C HIS A 158 27.52 -10.71 -5.46
N ASP A 159 28.15 -11.88 -5.69
CA ASP A 159 28.88 -12.20 -6.93
C ASP A 159 28.03 -12.95 -7.98
N HIS A 160 26.75 -13.21 -7.68
CA HIS A 160 25.85 -13.94 -8.59
C HIS A 160 24.78 -13.07 -9.25
N ASP A 161 24.37 -13.55 -10.43
CA ASP A 161 23.36 -12.97 -11.29
C ASP A 161 22.10 -12.58 -10.47
N PRO A 162 21.55 -11.35 -10.59
CA PRO A 162 20.24 -11.01 -10.02
C PRO A 162 19.10 -11.97 -10.40
N HIS A 163 19.29 -12.80 -11.43
CA HIS A 163 18.37 -13.85 -11.84
C HIS A 163 18.66 -15.24 -11.23
N SER A 164 19.67 -15.38 -10.37
CA SER A 164 19.96 -16.65 -9.70
C SER A 164 18.80 -17.06 -8.79
N HIS A 165 18.45 -18.36 -8.84
CA HIS A 165 17.30 -18.94 -8.14
C HIS A 165 17.61 -19.35 -6.71
N ASP A 166 18.80 -19.03 -6.19
CA ASP A 166 19.23 -19.52 -4.90
C ASP A 166 18.49 -18.77 -3.78
N PRO A 167 17.72 -19.49 -2.93
CA PRO A 167 17.03 -18.85 -1.83
C PRO A 167 18.04 -18.23 -0.87
N HIS A 168 17.80 -16.98 -0.48
CA HIS A 168 18.61 -16.28 0.52
C HIS A 168 18.64 -17.09 1.84
N PRO A 169 19.75 -17.14 2.60
CA PRO A 169 19.84 -17.96 3.80
C PRO A 169 18.79 -17.50 4.83
N TYR A 170 18.05 -18.45 5.41
CA TYR A 170 17.03 -18.18 6.43
C TYR A 170 17.68 -18.07 7.81
N TRP A 171 18.43 -17.00 8.07
CA TRP A 171 18.93 -16.70 9.41
C TRP A 171 17.78 -16.40 10.40
N ASN A 172 17.94 -16.67 11.71
CA ASN A 172 16.99 -16.14 12.71
C ASN A 172 17.35 -14.71 13.06
N TYR A 173 16.74 -13.81 12.33
CA TYR A 173 17.00 -12.40 12.46
C TYR A 173 16.24 -11.69 13.60
N ARG A 174 15.48 -12.42 14.44
CA ARG A 174 14.93 -11.85 15.68
C ARG A 174 15.95 -11.82 16.83
N ALA A 175 17.12 -12.44 16.64
CA ALA A 175 18.18 -12.43 17.63
C ALA A 175 18.96 -11.10 17.57
N PHE A 176 18.72 -10.21 18.55
CA PHE A 176 19.46 -8.95 18.64
C PHE A 176 20.91 -9.15 19.11
N HIS A 177 21.13 -10.16 19.95
CA HIS A 177 22.41 -10.48 20.57
C HIS A 177 22.85 -11.90 20.21
N LEU A 178 24.03 -12.00 19.59
CA LEU A 178 24.72 -13.24 19.22
C LEU A 178 25.95 -13.40 20.11
N VAL A 179 26.11 -14.57 20.75
CA VAL A 179 27.27 -14.87 21.60
C VAL A 179 27.97 -16.10 21.04
N LEU A 180 29.22 -15.93 20.60
CA LEU A 180 30.03 -17.01 20.06
C LEU A 180 31.09 -17.44 21.07
N LEU A 181 31.19 -18.75 21.29
CA LEU A 181 32.17 -19.36 22.18
C LEU A 181 33.21 -20.09 21.35
N LEU A 182 34.41 -19.52 21.26
CA LEU A 182 35.49 -20.09 20.47
C LEU A 182 36.48 -20.85 21.38
N GLY A 183 36.82 -22.08 20.96
CA GLY A 183 37.69 -23.02 21.66
C GLY A 183 39.19 -22.63 21.66
N GLU A 184 40.03 -23.47 22.29
CA GLU A 184 41.50 -23.28 22.30
C GLU A 184 42.07 -23.33 20.88
N GLY A 185 42.43 -22.17 20.32
CA GLY A 185 43.32 -22.07 19.17
C GLY A 185 44.73 -21.70 19.65
N GLU A 186 45.74 -22.48 19.26
CA GLU A 186 47.15 -22.07 19.35
C GLU A 186 47.40 -20.90 18.40
N GLY A 187 47.11 -19.70 18.89
CA GLY A 187 47.07 -18.50 18.07
C GLY A 187 45.76 -17.78 18.32
N ALA A 188 45.82 -16.47 18.53
CA ALA A 188 44.62 -15.67 18.39
C ALA A 188 44.05 -16.05 17.01
N LEU A 189 42.86 -16.68 16.98
CA LEU A 189 42.07 -16.88 15.77
C LEU A 189 42.32 -15.68 14.88
N LEU A 190 42.88 -15.93 13.69
CA LEU A 190 43.34 -14.87 12.82
C LEU A 190 42.23 -13.82 12.75
N PRO A 191 42.56 -12.52 12.85
CA PRO A 191 41.56 -11.48 12.66
C PRO A 191 40.73 -11.69 11.40
N SER A 192 41.24 -12.39 10.38
CA SER A 192 40.55 -12.70 9.12
C SER A 192 39.37 -13.69 9.22
N GLU A 193 39.47 -14.77 10.01
CA GLU A 193 38.40 -15.79 10.11
C GLU A 193 37.22 -15.25 10.94
N VAL A 194 37.51 -14.55 12.04
CA VAL A 194 36.50 -13.88 12.87
C VAL A 194 36.04 -12.56 12.22
N ALA A 195 36.85 -11.92 11.37
CA ALA A 195 36.40 -10.75 10.61
C ALA A 195 35.20 -11.04 9.71
N GLY A 196 35.08 -12.26 9.17
CA GLY A 196 33.89 -12.69 8.44
C GLY A 196 32.63 -12.59 9.30
N LEU A 197 32.70 -13.05 10.56
CA LEU A 197 31.60 -12.92 11.53
C LEU A 197 31.28 -11.47 11.86
N TYR A 198 32.30 -10.63 11.96
CA TYR A 198 32.09 -9.22 12.24
C TYR A 198 31.57 -8.43 11.04
N ASN A 199 31.82 -8.90 9.81
CA ASN A 199 31.20 -8.40 8.59
C ASN A 199 29.71 -8.74 8.49
N PHE A 200 29.21 -9.65 9.33
CA PHE A 200 27.80 -10.01 9.39
C PHE A 200 26.96 -8.88 10.00
N ARG A 201 26.22 -8.14 9.16
CA ARG A 201 25.42 -6.96 9.56
C ARG A 201 23.95 -7.25 9.86
N LYS A 202 23.59 -8.50 10.14
CA LYS A 202 22.20 -8.91 10.44
C LYS A 202 21.89 -8.96 11.93
N THR A 203 22.88 -8.79 12.79
CA THR A 203 22.72 -8.75 14.25
C THR A 203 23.26 -7.45 14.80
N GLU A 204 22.56 -6.85 15.76
CA GLU A 204 22.99 -5.62 16.41
C GLU A 204 24.24 -5.82 17.26
N ASN A 205 24.30 -6.96 17.96
CA ASN A 205 25.34 -7.24 18.93
C ASN A 205 25.94 -8.63 18.73
N LEU A 206 27.21 -8.68 18.31
CA LEU A 206 28.01 -9.90 18.34
C LEU A 206 29.07 -9.81 19.45
N LEU A 207 29.00 -10.75 20.39
CA LEU A 207 29.96 -10.94 21.46
C LEU A 207 30.74 -12.23 21.22
N VAL A 208 32.06 -12.14 21.06
CA VAL A 208 32.93 -13.29 20.91
C VAL A 208 33.70 -13.46 22.21
N LEU A 209 33.50 -14.59 22.88
CA LEU A 209 34.26 -14.98 24.05
C LEU A 209 35.38 -15.92 23.61
N GLN A 210 36.63 -15.49 23.82
CA GLN A 210 37.82 -16.25 23.47
C GLN A 210 38.71 -16.50 24.69
N ARG A 211 39.28 -17.70 24.79
CA ARG A 211 40.24 -18.04 25.86
C ARG A 211 41.62 -17.48 25.52
N GLY A 212 42.17 -16.65 26.42
CA GLY A 212 43.50 -16.07 26.29
C GLY A 212 44.61 -17.00 26.82
N ARG A 213 45.86 -16.72 26.41
CA ARG A 213 47.08 -17.48 26.78
C ARG A 213 47.37 -17.61 28.29
N GLY A 214 46.66 -16.86 29.14
CA GLY A 214 46.78 -16.88 30.61
C GLY A 214 45.61 -17.51 31.37
N GLY A 215 44.66 -18.16 30.68
CA GLY A 215 43.43 -18.69 31.29
C GLY A 215 42.36 -17.64 31.59
N ASP A 216 42.57 -16.39 31.16
CA ASP A 216 41.56 -15.35 31.14
C ASP A 216 40.64 -15.49 29.93
N ILE A 217 39.45 -14.92 30.03
CA ILE A 217 38.47 -14.92 28.95
C ILE A 217 38.32 -13.51 28.44
N LEU A 218 38.58 -13.32 27.15
CA LEU A 218 38.53 -12.05 26.47
C LEU A 218 37.16 -11.91 25.80
N ALA A 219 36.45 -10.83 26.12
CA ALA A 219 35.16 -10.51 25.53
C ALA A 219 35.35 -9.45 24.44
N TRP A 220 35.23 -9.88 23.19
CA TRP A 220 35.39 -9.04 22.00
C TRP A 220 34.03 -8.68 21.41
N THR A 221 33.90 -7.46 20.92
CA THR A 221 32.72 -7.04 20.15
C THR A 221 33.13 -6.19 18.96
N HIS A 222 32.16 -5.82 18.13
CA HIS A 222 32.38 -5.02 16.94
C HIS A 222 31.38 -3.88 16.78
N LEU A 223 31.71 -2.95 15.89
CA LEU A 223 30.82 -1.93 15.34
C LEU A 223 30.41 -2.35 13.92
N PRO A 224 29.19 -2.88 13.70
CA PRO A 224 28.78 -3.44 12.40
C PRO A 224 28.79 -2.41 11.28
N PHE A 225 28.50 -1.16 11.62
CA PHE A 225 28.48 -0.02 10.72
C PHE A 225 29.61 0.92 11.08
N SER A 226 30.68 0.89 10.30
CA SER A 226 31.80 1.83 10.42
C SER A 226 32.42 2.08 9.06
N ARG A 227 33.00 3.26 8.86
CA ARG A 227 33.63 3.62 7.58
C ARG A 227 34.83 2.72 7.29
N GLY A 228 34.71 1.86 6.27
CA GLY A 228 35.74 0.91 5.86
C GLY A 228 35.53 -0.48 6.45
N ALA A 229 36.60 -1.10 6.95
CA ALA A 229 36.53 -2.42 7.58
C ALA A 229 35.85 -2.35 8.95
N VAL A 230 35.16 -3.42 9.32
CA VAL A 230 34.48 -3.53 10.61
C VAL A 230 35.48 -3.37 11.76
N ARG A 231 35.16 -2.46 12.69
CA ARG A 231 35.99 -2.18 13.85
C ARG A 231 35.67 -3.16 14.98
N VAL A 232 36.67 -3.92 15.38
CA VAL A 232 36.61 -4.89 16.48
C VAL A 232 37.39 -4.35 17.67
N PHE A 233 36.85 -4.50 18.88
CA PHE A 233 37.50 -4.06 20.11
C PHE A 233 37.20 -4.96 21.31
N LEU A 234 38.14 -4.99 22.25
CA LEU A 234 38.01 -5.72 23.51
C LEU A 234 37.12 -4.93 24.48
N VAL A 235 35.95 -5.50 24.81
CA VAL A 235 35.00 -4.91 25.75
C VAL A 235 35.54 -5.03 27.16
N ASP A 236 35.76 -6.27 27.60
CA ASP A 236 36.21 -6.59 28.95
C ASP A 236 37.02 -7.90 28.99
N THR A 237 37.64 -8.19 30.13
CA THR A 237 38.38 -9.41 30.40
C THR A 237 37.83 -10.01 31.68
N TRP A 238 37.45 -11.27 31.61
CA TRP A 238 36.99 -12.03 32.75
C TRP A 238 38.17 -12.76 33.41
N ARG A 239 38.34 -12.49 34.71
CA ARG A 239 39.42 -13.04 35.53
C ARG A 239 38.95 -13.19 36.97
N ARG A 240 39.18 -14.37 37.56
CA ARG A 240 38.84 -14.69 38.96
C ARG A 240 37.34 -14.52 39.28
N GLY A 241 36.46 -14.96 38.39
CA GLY A 241 35.00 -15.02 38.65
C GLY A 241 34.27 -13.68 38.49
N ARG A 242 34.88 -12.69 37.82
CA ARG A 242 34.24 -11.41 37.49
C ARG A 242 34.86 -10.77 36.25
N PHE A 243 34.12 -9.88 35.60
CA PHE A 243 34.66 -8.96 34.61
C PHE A 243 35.51 -7.88 35.30
N LEU A 244 36.68 -7.57 34.74
CA LEU A 244 37.65 -6.68 35.36
C LEU A 244 37.22 -5.21 35.33
N LYS A 245 36.57 -4.77 34.24
CA LYS A 245 36.14 -3.38 34.07
C LYS A 245 34.65 -3.18 34.36
N GLY A 246 33.86 -4.26 34.45
CA GLY A 246 32.42 -4.19 34.69
C GLY A 246 31.69 -3.41 33.59
N ARG A 247 32.20 -3.49 32.34
CA ARG A 247 31.59 -2.79 31.20
C ARG A 247 30.38 -3.56 30.70
N ASP A 248 29.41 -2.83 30.16
CA ASP A 248 28.31 -3.43 29.41
C ASP A 248 28.87 -4.24 28.23
N LEU A 249 28.49 -5.51 28.17
CA LEU A 249 28.91 -6.46 27.14
C LEU A 249 28.16 -6.27 25.82
N PHE A 250 27.02 -5.58 25.87
CA PHE A 250 26.14 -5.33 24.72
C PHE A 250 25.84 -3.84 24.57
N PRO A 251 26.87 -3.00 24.37
CA PRO A 251 26.68 -1.56 24.26
C PRO A 251 25.79 -1.20 23.07
N GLU A 252 25.05 -0.09 23.18
CA GLU A 252 24.31 0.50 22.06
C GLU A 252 25.28 0.93 20.95
N LYS A 253 25.03 0.44 19.73
CA LYS A 253 25.94 0.60 18.58
C LYS A 253 25.31 1.35 17.41
N LEU A 254 23.98 1.47 17.40
CA LEU A 254 23.26 2.02 16.26
C LEU A 254 23.01 3.51 16.37
N ASP A 255 23.29 4.12 17.52
CA ASP A 255 23.19 5.58 17.72
C ASP A 255 24.23 6.38 16.92
N ASN A 256 25.37 5.78 16.56
CA ASN A 256 26.40 6.41 15.74
C ASN A 256 27.08 5.39 14.82
N LEU A 257 26.76 5.48 13.53
CA LEU A 257 27.25 4.58 12.48
C LEU A 257 28.62 5.00 11.91
N GLN A 258 29.31 5.94 12.56
CA GLN A 258 30.71 6.33 12.28
C GLN A 258 31.03 6.66 10.81
N GLY A 259 30.10 7.31 10.10
CA GLY A 259 30.26 7.67 8.70
C GLY A 259 30.22 6.48 7.75
N PHE A 260 29.52 5.41 8.12
CA PHE A 260 29.27 4.26 7.25
C PHE A 260 28.53 4.68 5.97
N PRO A 261 28.97 4.25 4.76
CA PRO A 261 28.22 4.48 3.52
C PRO A 261 27.01 3.55 3.42
N LEU A 262 25.83 4.09 3.72
CA LEU A 262 24.57 3.37 3.62
C LEU A 262 24.00 3.52 2.20
N ARG A 263 23.76 2.38 1.54
CA ARG A 263 23.26 2.33 0.17
C ARG A 263 21.73 2.47 0.15
N VAL A 264 21.23 3.47 -0.56
CA VAL A 264 19.80 3.80 -0.64
C VAL A 264 19.32 3.62 -2.07
N ALA A 265 18.47 2.62 -2.30
CA ALA A 265 17.79 2.42 -3.58
C ALA A 265 16.61 3.39 -3.71
N THR A 266 16.56 4.13 -4.81
CA THR A 266 15.52 5.12 -5.09
C THR A 266 15.35 5.36 -6.60
N PHE A 267 14.30 6.09 -6.96
CA PHE A 267 13.98 6.53 -8.33
C PHE A 267 13.08 7.78 -8.26
N GLU A 268 12.93 8.52 -9.35
CA GLU A 268 12.08 9.72 -9.38
C GLU A 268 10.59 9.38 -9.25
N HIS A 269 9.94 9.85 -8.17
CA HIS A 269 8.50 9.77 -7.98
C HIS A 269 8.03 10.90 -7.05
N PRO A 270 7.62 12.04 -7.62
CA PRO A 270 7.17 13.19 -6.85
C PRO A 270 5.88 12.87 -6.08
N PRO A 271 5.61 13.46 -4.89
CA PRO A 271 6.47 14.34 -4.12
C PRO A 271 7.49 13.60 -3.21
N SER A 272 7.51 12.27 -3.25
CA SER A 272 8.42 11.45 -2.42
C SER A 272 9.87 11.65 -2.79
N VAL A 273 10.19 11.61 -4.08
CA VAL A 273 11.54 11.76 -4.62
C VAL A 273 11.48 12.64 -5.87
N VAL A 274 12.30 13.68 -5.89
CA VAL A 274 12.30 14.74 -6.90
C VAL A 274 13.74 14.95 -7.33
N TYR A 275 14.01 14.80 -8.62
CA TYR A 275 15.36 14.96 -9.13
C TYR A 275 15.63 16.40 -9.53
N GLN A 276 16.75 16.93 -9.03
CA GLN A 276 17.33 18.15 -9.53
C GLN A 276 18.43 17.76 -10.52
N HIS A 277 18.13 17.96 -11.80
CA HIS A 277 19.05 17.66 -12.89
C HIS A 277 20.04 18.80 -13.13
N ASP A 278 21.19 18.46 -13.72
CA ASP A 278 22.16 19.41 -14.24
C ASP A 278 21.53 20.21 -15.39
N GLU A 279 21.77 21.53 -15.46
CA GLU A 279 21.24 22.37 -16.53
C GLU A 279 21.85 21.99 -17.89
N ASP A 280 23.11 21.52 -17.88
CA ASP A 280 23.86 21.14 -19.08
C ASP A 280 23.61 19.68 -19.52
N ASP A 281 23.31 18.77 -18.57
CA ASP A 281 22.99 17.37 -18.85
C ASP A 281 21.78 16.89 -18.04
N PRO A 282 20.59 16.79 -18.68
CA PRO A 282 19.37 16.34 -18.01
C PRO A 282 19.43 14.88 -17.54
N ARG A 283 20.43 14.09 -17.93
CA ARG A 283 20.60 12.71 -17.42
C ARG A 283 21.37 12.67 -16.10
N LYS A 284 22.08 13.74 -15.76
CA LYS A 284 22.88 13.81 -14.55
C LYS A 284 22.06 14.40 -13.41
N VAL A 285 21.82 13.59 -12.38
CA VAL A 285 21.13 13.99 -11.15
C VAL A 285 22.14 14.67 -10.22
N LEU A 286 21.97 15.97 -9.97
CA LEU A 286 22.79 16.75 -9.04
C LEU A 286 22.37 16.56 -7.59
N ASP A 287 21.06 16.64 -7.34
CA ASP A 287 20.48 16.51 -6.01
C ASP A 287 19.15 15.76 -6.04
N ARG A 288 18.80 15.15 -4.90
CA ARG A 288 17.57 14.40 -4.71
C ARG A 288 16.78 15.03 -3.56
N LEU A 289 15.68 15.66 -3.92
CA LEU A 289 14.74 16.30 -3.01
C LEU A 289 13.51 15.39 -2.82
N GLY A 290 12.55 15.83 -2.00
CA GLY A 290 11.32 15.09 -1.73
C GLY A 290 11.21 14.58 -0.30
N VAL A 291 10.03 14.09 0.07
CA VAL A 291 9.74 13.67 1.46
C VAL A 291 10.63 12.51 1.90
N ASP A 292 10.75 11.46 1.07
CA ASP A 292 11.56 10.27 1.39
C ASP A 292 13.04 10.63 1.51
N MET A 293 13.52 11.53 0.63
CA MET A 293 14.92 11.98 0.66
C MET A 293 15.22 12.81 1.91
N GLN A 294 14.29 13.68 2.34
CA GLN A 294 14.45 14.43 3.57
C GLN A 294 14.42 13.53 4.82
N ILE A 295 13.61 12.46 4.82
CA ILE A 295 13.65 11.44 5.89
C ILE A 295 15.04 10.79 5.93
N VAL A 296 15.53 10.30 4.81
CA VAL A 296 16.82 9.60 4.72
C VAL A 296 18.00 10.50 5.08
N GLN A 297 18.00 11.76 4.64
CA GLN A 297 19.00 12.77 5.01
C GLN A 297 18.96 13.09 6.52
N THR A 298 17.76 13.16 7.11
CA THR A 298 17.60 13.41 8.55
C THR A 298 18.08 12.22 9.37
N LEU A 299 17.82 11.00 8.90
CA LEU A 299 18.39 9.79 9.50
C LEU A 299 19.92 9.83 9.44
N ALA A 300 20.49 10.21 8.30
CA ALA A 300 21.94 10.34 8.10
C ALA A 300 22.57 11.32 9.10
N GLY A 301 21.95 12.48 9.30
CA GLY A 301 22.37 13.46 10.30
C GLY A 301 22.20 12.97 11.75
N ALA A 302 21.08 12.29 12.05
CA ALA A 302 20.75 11.83 13.41
C ALA A 302 21.59 10.63 13.88
N ARG A 303 22.14 9.83 12.95
CA ARG A 303 22.91 8.61 13.22
C ARG A 303 24.32 8.62 12.64
N ASN A 304 24.75 9.75 12.09
CA ASN A 304 26.10 9.97 11.58
C ASN A 304 26.56 8.88 10.58
N PHE A 305 25.84 8.76 9.46
CA PHE A 305 26.23 7.93 8.32
C PHE A 305 26.26 8.74 7.03
N SER A 306 26.96 8.23 6.01
CA SER A 306 26.97 8.82 4.66
C SER A 306 25.99 8.11 3.75
N LEU A 307 25.43 8.83 2.78
CA LEU A 307 24.45 8.31 1.84
C LEU A 307 25.11 7.97 0.50
N GLU A 308 24.85 6.77 0.00
CA GLU A 308 25.18 6.35 -1.36
C GLU A 308 23.91 5.95 -2.09
N PHE A 309 23.52 6.71 -3.11
CA PHE A 309 22.28 6.42 -3.83
C PHE A 309 22.51 5.40 -4.95
N THR A 310 21.60 4.44 -5.05
CA THR A 310 21.54 3.45 -6.13
C THR A 310 20.27 3.66 -6.92
N GLU A 311 20.41 3.92 -8.22
CA GLU A 311 19.28 4.10 -9.12
C GLU A 311 18.65 2.75 -9.48
N VAL A 312 17.33 2.66 -9.37
CA VAL A 312 16.58 1.49 -9.84
C VAL A 312 16.35 1.63 -11.34
N SER A 313 16.97 0.77 -12.14
CA SER A 313 17.00 0.85 -13.61
C SER A 313 16.25 -0.31 -14.27
N HIS A 314 14.94 -0.42 -14.08
CA HIS A 314 14.10 -1.50 -14.64
C HIS A 314 12.76 -0.93 -15.14
N ASP A 315 12.06 -1.67 -16.02
CA ASP A 315 10.71 -1.33 -16.48
C ASP A 315 9.71 -1.21 -15.31
N GLU A 316 9.91 -2.02 -14.26
CA GLU A 316 9.23 -1.90 -12.97
C GLU A 316 10.15 -1.28 -11.91
N LEU A 317 9.67 -0.20 -11.29
CA LEU A 317 10.45 0.57 -10.32
C LEU A 317 10.26 0.14 -8.87
N TRP A 318 9.05 -0.18 -8.41
CA TRP A 318 8.82 -0.56 -7.00
C TRP A 318 9.19 -2.01 -6.74
N GLY A 319 8.76 -2.91 -7.63
CA GLY A 319 9.14 -4.31 -7.61
C GLY A 319 7.97 -5.27 -7.55
N TYR A 320 8.02 -6.28 -8.42
CA TYR A 320 7.09 -7.40 -8.48
C TYR A 320 7.86 -8.73 -8.51
N GLU A 321 7.20 -9.80 -8.09
CA GLU A 321 7.70 -11.16 -8.20
C GLU A 321 7.36 -11.72 -9.58
N LEU A 322 8.37 -12.11 -10.34
CA LEU A 322 8.21 -12.82 -11.59
C LEU A 322 7.69 -14.25 -11.33
N PRO A 323 7.06 -14.93 -12.30
CA PRO A 323 6.60 -16.31 -12.16
C PRO A 323 7.71 -17.32 -11.78
N ASN A 324 8.97 -16.96 -12.04
CA ASN A 324 10.15 -17.75 -11.68
C ASN A 324 10.66 -17.50 -10.24
N GLY A 325 9.99 -16.65 -9.45
CA GLY A 325 10.35 -16.30 -8.08
C GLY A 325 11.38 -15.16 -7.94
N THR A 326 11.87 -14.59 -9.05
CA THR A 326 12.82 -13.46 -9.03
C THR A 326 12.09 -12.15 -8.71
N TRP A 327 12.71 -11.31 -7.88
CA TRP A 327 12.16 -9.99 -7.50
C TRP A 327 12.85 -8.86 -8.24
N LEU A 328 12.08 -8.01 -8.91
CA LEU A 328 12.61 -6.83 -9.62
C LEU A 328 12.42 -5.53 -8.82
N GLY A 329 12.90 -4.42 -9.38
CA GLY A 329 12.69 -3.07 -8.84
C GLY A 329 13.37 -2.83 -7.49
N LEU A 330 12.87 -1.83 -6.76
CA LEU A 330 13.38 -1.41 -5.46
C LEU A 330 13.33 -2.54 -4.42
N VAL A 331 12.26 -3.34 -4.40
CA VAL A 331 12.17 -4.52 -3.53
C VAL A 331 13.29 -5.53 -3.84
N GLY A 332 13.55 -5.82 -5.12
CA GLY A 332 14.66 -6.68 -5.54
C GLY A 332 16.03 -6.16 -5.09
N GLN A 333 16.29 -4.86 -5.25
CA GLN A 333 17.57 -4.26 -4.81
C GLN A 333 17.82 -4.41 -3.31
N VAL A 334 16.77 -4.26 -2.50
CA VAL A 334 16.85 -4.44 -1.05
C VAL A 334 16.91 -5.92 -0.67
N PHE A 335 16.14 -6.78 -1.35
CA PHE A 335 16.10 -8.22 -1.09
C PHE A 335 17.43 -8.91 -1.39
N TYR A 336 18.10 -8.54 -2.48
CA TYR A 336 19.42 -9.06 -2.87
C TYR A 336 20.60 -8.30 -2.23
N GLU A 337 20.33 -7.48 -1.21
CA GLU A 337 21.35 -6.74 -0.45
C GLU A 337 22.25 -5.84 -1.30
N LYS A 338 21.77 -5.42 -2.48
CA LYS A 338 22.42 -4.42 -3.33
C LYS A 338 22.21 -3.01 -2.77
N ALA A 339 21.11 -2.82 -2.06
CA ALA A 339 20.83 -1.65 -1.23
C ALA A 339 20.52 -2.05 0.23
N ASP A 340 20.80 -1.14 1.15
CA ASP A 340 20.52 -1.31 2.58
C ASP A 340 19.13 -0.78 2.96
N VAL A 341 18.68 0.28 2.26
CA VAL A 341 17.38 0.92 2.42
C VAL A 341 16.78 1.20 1.05
N GLY A 342 15.47 0.98 0.89
CA GLY A 342 14.68 1.42 -0.24
C GLY A 342 13.80 2.60 0.15
N ALA A 343 13.92 3.71 -0.56
CA ALA A 343 13.25 4.97 -0.23
C ALA A 343 12.59 5.57 -1.49
N CYS A 344 11.34 5.19 -1.77
CA CYS A 344 10.52 5.82 -2.80
C CYS A 344 9.04 5.39 -2.68
N ASN A 345 8.24 6.14 -1.92
CA ASN A 345 6.78 5.98 -1.77
C ASN A 345 6.32 4.51 -1.69
N MET A 346 6.95 3.70 -0.83
CA MET A 346 6.74 2.26 -0.84
C MET A 346 5.51 1.88 -0.03
N PHE A 347 4.51 1.31 -0.70
CA PHE A 347 3.36 0.72 -0.05
C PHE A 347 3.71 -0.51 0.77
N LEU A 348 3.21 -0.51 2.01
CA LEU A 348 3.24 -1.66 2.90
C LEU A 348 2.27 -2.70 2.37
N ASP A 349 2.83 -3.72 1.72
CA ASP A 349 2.09 -4.82 1.13
C ASP A 349 2.50 -6.15 1.79
N LEU A 350 1.54 -7.05 2.01
CA LEU A 350 1.77 -8.32 2.71
C LEU A 350 2.67 -9.27 1.89
N HIS A 351 2.57 -9.25 0.57
CA HIS A 351 3.35 -10.12 -0.30
C HIS A 351 4.82 -9.69 -0.29
N ARG A 352 5.08 -8.38 -0.44
CA ARG A 352 6.42 -7.78 -0.31
C ARG A 352 6.99 -7.87 1.11
N TRP A 353 6.17 -7.76 2.15
CA TRP A 353 6.61 -7.86 3.56
C TRP A 353 7.26 -9.21 3.89
N ARG A 354 7.01 -10.26 3.10
CA ARG A 354 7.70 -11.53 3.31
C ARG A 354 9.21 -11.41 3.04
N GLN A 355 9.59 -10.52 2.12
CA GLN A 355 10.92 -10.42 1.51
C GLN A 355 11.71 -9.21 2.03
N VAL A 356 11.02 -8.13 2.40
CA VAL A 356 11.61 -6.94 3.00
C VAL A 356 10.88 -6.57 4.28
N ASP A 357 11.50 -5.81 5.17
CA ASP A 357 10.82 -5.21 6.30
C ASP A 357 10.53 -3.75 6.04
N TYR A 358 9.38 -3.28 6.50
CA TYR A 358 9.01 -1.88 6.37
C TYR A 358 9.34 -1.10 7.62
N SER A 359 9.64 0.19 7.49
CA SER A 359 9.63 1.11 8.62
C SER A 359 8.23 1.21 9.25
N VAL A 360 8.15 1.88 10.41
CA VAL A 360 6.88 2.49 10.82
C VAL A 360 6.31 3.35 9.68
N PRO A 361 4.98 3.35 9.49
CA PRO A 361 4.39 4.13 8.41
C PRO A 361 4.51 5.62 8.71
N TYR A 362 5.00 6.39 7.75
CA TYR A 362 5.20 7.83 7.90
C TYR A 362 4.21 8.66 7.07
N ASN A 363 3.47 8.02 6.15
CA ASN A 363 2.44 8.65 5.33
C ASN A 363 1.32 7.63 5.03
N PHE A 364 0.13 8.15 4.74
CA PHE A 364 -1.03 7.34 4.34
C PHE A 364 -1.61 7.92 3.06
N GLU A 365 -1.77 7.08 2.04
CA GLU A 365 -2.27 7.47 0.73
C GLU A 365 -3.39 6.57 0.25
N ARG A 366 -4.22 7.07 -0.67
CA ARG A 366 -5.29 6.30 -1.28
C ARG A 366 -5.01 6.18 -2.78
N GLY A 367 -5.29 5.01 -3.34
CA GLY A 367 -5.39 4.84 -4.78
C GLY A 367 -6.68 5.49 -5.29
N CYS A 368 -6.57 6.48 -6.15
CA CYS A 368 -7.72 7.15 -6.75
C CYS A 368 -7.61 7.07 -8.27
N PHE A 369 -8.75 7.15 -8.95
CA PHE A 369 -8.77 7.31 -10.39
C PHE A 369 -8.74 8.79 -10.76
N VAL A 370 -8.07 9.12 -11.85
CA VAL A 370 -8.23 10.40 -12.55
C VAL A 370 -8.87 10.14 -13.90
N ALA A 371 -9.88 10.95 -14.21
CA ALA A 371 -10.66 10.87 -15.43
C ALA A 371 -10.66 12.24 -16.14
N PRO A 372 -11.08 12.31 -17.40
CA PRO A 372 -11.19 13.57 -18.12
C PRO A 372 -12.16 14.52 -17.39
N ALA A 373 -11.84 15.81 -17.32
CA ALA A 373 -12.75 16.78 -16.74
C ALA A 373 -14.04 16.90 -17.59
N PRO A 374 -15.19 17.15 -16.95
CA PRO A 374 -16.44 17.39 -17.65
C PRO A 374 -16.33 18.46 -18.74
N LYS A 375 -16.83 18.14 -19.93
CA LYS A 375 -16.86 19.10 -21.06
C LYS A 375 -18.11 19.97 -20.93
N PRO A 376 -18.08 21.23 -21.41
CA PRO A 376 -19.29 22.04 -21.48
C PRO A 376 -20.32 21.33 -22.37
N LEU A 377 -21.60 21.37 -21.97
CA LEU A 377 -22.68 20.79 -22.77
C LEU A 377 -22.77 21.47 -24.15
N VAL A 378 -23.17 20.69 -25.15
CA VAL A 378 -23.33 21.19 -26.52
C VAL A 378 -24.46 22.23 -26.59
N ASN A 379 -24.10 23.41 -27.09
CA ASN A 379 -24.96 24.60 -27.14
C ASN A 379 -26.30 24.41 -27.86
N TRP A 380 -26.40 23.51 -28.84
CA TRP A 380 -27.64 23.31 -29.60
C TRP A 380 -28.77 22.68 -28.77
N GLN A 381 -28.43 21.97 -27.69
CA GLN A 381 -29.41 21.35 -26.79
C GLN A 381 -30.03 22.34 -25.81
N ALA A 382 -29.48 23.56 -25.71
CA ALA A 382 -29.89 24.56 -24.74
C ALA A 382 -31.42 24.83 -24.68
N PRO A 383 -32.19 24.81 -25.79
CA PRO A 383 -33.64 24.99 -25.71
C PRO A 383 -34.41 23.81 -25.09
N LEU A 384 -33.83 22.60 -25.08
CA LEU A 384 -34.48 21.39 -24.59
C LEU A 384 -34.20 21.11 -23.10
N LEU A 385 -33.07 21.61 -22.60
CA LEU A 385 -32.58 21.35 -21.23
C LEU A 385 -33.33 22.04 -20.07
N PRO A 386 -34.09 23.15 -20.24
CA PRO A 386 -34.79 23.80 -19.11
C PRO A 386 -35.85 22.92 -18.43
N PHE A 387 -36.33 21.90 -19.13
CA PHE A 387 -37.33 20.95 -18.66
C PHE A 387 -36.87 19.51 -18.87
N SER A 388 -37.24 18.64 -17.94
CA SER A 388 -36.98 17.20 -18.07
C SER A 388 -37.79 16.59 -19.22
N GLY A 389 -37.35 15.45 -19.76
CA GLY A 389 -38.11 14.73 -20.80
C GLY A 389 -39.53 14.37 -20.38
N LEU A 390 -39.75 14.06 -19.09
CA LEU A 390 -41.08 13.79 -18.53
C LEU A 390 -41.96 15.05 -18.55
N THR A 391 -41.38 16.22 -18.25
CA THR A 391 -42.08 17.51 -18.30
C THR A 391 -42.47 17.85 -19.74
N TRP A 392 -41.57 17.64 -20.71
CA TRP A 392 -41.88 17.80 -22.13
C TRP A 392 -43.01 16.89 -22.60
N ALA A 393 -42.98 15.60 -22.20
CA ALA A 393 -44.06 14.66 -22.48
C ALA A 393 -45.39 15.13 -21.87
N SER A 394 -45.35 15.65 -20.64
CA SER A 394 -46.53 16.18 -19.95
C SER A 394 -47.11 17.41 -20.68
N ILE A 395 -46.25 18.30 -21.20
CA ILE A 395 -46.67 19.46 -22.00
C ILE A 395 -47.33 19.01 -23.31
N ALA A 396 -46.77 18.01 -23.99
CA ALA A 396 -47.34 17.48 -25.23
C ALA A 396 -48.73 16.85 -24.99
N VAL A 397 -48.88 16.08 -23.91
CA VAL A 397 -50.17 15.52 -23.49
C VAL A 397 -51.15 16.63 -23.12
N ALA A 398 -50.71 17.65 -22.37
CA ALA A 398 -51.56 18.79 -22.02
C ALA A 398 -52.07 19.52 -23.26
N LEU A 399 -51.22 19.77 -24.27
CA LEU A 399 -51.62 20.39 -25.53
C LEU A 399 -52.68 19.55 -26.26
N ALA A 400 -52.48 18.23 -26.33
CA ALA A 400 -53.42 17.30 -26.95
C ALA A 400 -54.79 17.29 -26.25
N LEU A 401 -54.79 17.30 -24.91
CA LEU A 401 -56.01 17.33 -24.10
C LEU A 401 -56.70 18.70 -24.18
N CYS A 402 -55.96 19.80 -24.18
CA CYS A 402 -56.50 21.15 -24.19
C CYS A 402 -57.36 21.44 -25.43
N GLY A 403 -56.94 21.02 -26.61
CA GLY A 403 -57.74 21.18 -27.84
C GLY A 403 -59.01 20.32 -27.82
N GLY A 404 -58.91 19.05 -27.42
CA GLY A 404 -60.07 18.16 -27.33
C GLY A 404 -61.08 18.58 -26.26
N LEU A 405 -60.60 19.09 -25.13
CA LEU A 405 -61.46 19.66 -24.08
C LEU A 405 -62.11 20.96 -24.53
N LEU A 406 -61.43 21.81 -25.31
CA LEU A 406 -62.05 23.00 -25.89
C LEU A 406 -63.24 22.60 -26.77
N TYR A 407 -63.00 21.66 -27.69
CA TYR A 407 -64.04 21.13 -28.56
C TYR A 407 -65.21 20.54 -27.78
N ALA A 408 -64.94 19.76 -26.71
CA ALA A 408 -65.97 19.20 -25.86
C ALA A 408 -66.78 20.28 -25.12
N VAL A 409 -66.13 21.31 -24.59
CA VAL A 409 -66.80 22.44 -23.90
C VAL A 409 -67.71 23.19 -24.86
N VAL A 410 -67.27 23.41 -26.11
CA VAL A 410 -68.09 24.04 -27.15
C VAL A 410 -69.26 23.13 -27.56
N ALA A 411 -69.03 21.84 -27.77
CA ALA A 411 -70.05 20.88 -28.19
C ALA A 411 -71.13 20.63 -27.12
N LEU A 412 -70.77 20.67 -25.84
CA LEU A 412 -71.69 20.50 -24.71
C LEU A 412 -72.40 21.80 -24.31
N SER A 413 -71.95 22.95 -24.83
CA SER A 413 -72.60 24.22 -24.54
C SER A 413 -73.99 24.29 -25.21
N SER A 414 -74.99 24.73 -24.47
CA SER A 414 -76.37 24.85 -24.96
C SER A 414 -76.58 26.07 -25.86
N GLN A 415 -75.65 27.02 -25.83
CA GLN A 415 -75.66 28.22 -26.65
C GLN A 415 -74.78 27.99 -27.89
N ALA A 416 -75.11 28.63 -29.02
CA ALA A 416 -74.26 28.55 -30.20
C ALA A 416 -73.02 29.45 -30.01
N GLU A 417 -71.81 28.88 -30.12
CA GLU A 417 -70.58 29.67 -30.27
C GLU A 417 -70.40 30.12 -31.73
N LEU A 418 -69.41 30.99 -31.94
CA LEU A 418 -68.92 31.37 -33.27
C LEU A 418 -68.63 30.11 -34.12
N PRO A 419 -69.00 30.10 -35.42
CA PRO A 419 -68.91 28.93 -36.27
C PRO A 419 -67.49 28.36 -36.41
N GLU A 420 -66.46 29.18 -36.22
CA GLU A 420 -65.06 28.80 -36.26
C GLU A 420 -64.70 27.77 -35.17
N PHE A 421 -65.27 27.87 -33.97
CA PHE A 421 -65.05 26.93 -32.84
C PHE A 421 -65.80 25.60 -33.00
N ARG A 422 -66.50 25.38 -34.13
CA ARG A 422 -67.08 24.06 -34.46
C ARG A 422 -66.07 23.14 -35.15
N SER A 423 -64.92 23.67 -35.56
CA SER A 423 -63.85 22.91 -36.20
C SER A 423 -62.82 22.48 -35.15
N VAL A 424 -62.65 21.17 -35.00
CA VAL A 424 -61.60 20.57 -34.15
C VAL A 424 -60.22 21.14 -34.51
N VAL A 425 -59.95 21.33 -35.80
CA VAL A 425 -58.68 21.89 -36.29
C VAL A 425 -58.49 23.32 -35.79
N HIS A 426 -59.55 24.14 -35.83
CA HIS A 426 -59.49 25.50 -35.31
C HIS A 426 -59.21 25.50 -33.80
N ASP A 427 -59.87 24.64 -33.03
CA ASP A 427 -59.68 24.56 -31.58
C ASP A 427 -58.25 24.16 -31.19
N TYR A 428 -57.66 23.20 -31.91
CA TYR A 428 -56.26 22.81 -31.70
C TYR A 428 -55.28 23.93 -32.07
N LEU A 429 -55.50 24.62 -33.20
CA LEU A 429 -54.66 25.77 -33.60
C LEU A 429 -54.81 26.94 -32.63
N TYR A 430 -56.02 27.18 -32.13
CA TYR A 430 -56.32 28.19 -31.13
C TYR A 430 -55.57 27.90 -29.81
N MET A 431 -55.57 26.63 -29.36
CA MET A 431 -54.80 26.23 -28.19
C MET A 431 -53.30 26.28 -28.43
N ALA A 432 -52.80 25.84 -29.59
CA ALA A 432 -51.39 25.95 -29.95
C ALA A 432 -50.91 27.42 -29.90
N ALA A 433 -51.73 28.37 -30.36
CA ALA A 433 -51.44 29.80 -30.26
C ALA A 433 -51.26 30.25 -28.79
N ALA A 434 -52.13 29.79 -27.88
CA ALA A 434 -52.03 30.09 -26.45
C ALA A 434 -50.72 29.57 -25.83
N PHE A 435 -50.29 28.35 -26.18
CA PHE A 435 -49.01 27.79 -25.72
C PHE A 435 -47.79 28.59 -26.22
N THR A 436 -47.88 29.20 -27.40
CA THR A 436 -46.84 30.10 -27.93
C THR A 436 -46.91 31.54 -27.41
N MET A 437 -47.73 31.80 -26.38
CA MET A 437 -47.99 33.15 -25.85
C MET A 437 -48.56 34.13 -26.89
N ARG A 438 -49.13 33.64 -27.99
CA ARG A 438 -49.79 34.49 -28.98
C ARG A 438 -51.19 34.85 -28.51
N ALA A 439 -51.56 36.11 -28.72
CA ALA A 439 -52.92 36.56 -28.42
C ALA A 439 -53.91 35.90 -29.39
N PRO A 440 -55.00 35.28 -28.90
CA PRO A 440 -56.03 34.75 -29.76
C PRO A 440 -56.71 35.89 -30.53
N HIS A 441 -56.82 35.75 -31.86
CA HIS A 441 -57.43 36.76 -32.72
C HIS A 441 -58.95 36.86 -32.55
N ILE A 442 -59.59 35.77 -32.14
CA ILE A 442 -61.04 35.66 -31.97
C ILE A 442 -61.33 35.45 -30.49
N ARG A 443 -62.23 36.27 -29.93
CA ARG A 443 -62.65 36.13 -28.53
C ARG A 443 -63.88 35.23 -28.46
N PRO A 444 -63.88 34.15 -27.65
CA PRO A 444 -65.08 33.35 -27.43
C PRO A 444 -66.23 34.20 -26.91
N SER A 445 -67.46 33.90 -27.33
CA SER A 445 -68.61 34.71 -26.94
C SER A 445 -69.17 34.27 -25.57
N GLN A 446 -69.10 32.98 -25.25
CA GLN A 446 -69.79 32.42 -24.11
C GLN A 446 -68.96 32.38 -22.83
N PRO A 447 -69.59 32.54 -21.66
CA PRO A 447 -68.92 32.45 -20.36
C PRO A 447 -68.14 31.15 -20.10
N PRO A 448 -68.65 29.92 -20.33
CA PRO A 448 -67.91 28.69 -20.02
C PRO A 448 -66.62 28.55 -20.86
N VAL A 449 -66.68 28.88 -22.15
CA VAL A 449 -65.53 28.84 -23.05
C VAL A 449 -64.50 29.90 -22.64
N ARG A 450 -64.95 31.10 -22.27
CA ARG A 450 -64.06 32.17 -21.75
C ARG A 450 -63.34 31.77 -20.47
N VAL A 451 -64.04 31.15 -19.52
CA VAL A 451 -63.45 30.68 -18.27
C VAL A 451 -62.40 29.62 -18.56
N TYR A 452 -62.72 28.63 -19.39
CA TYR A 452 -61.79 27.57 -19.77
C TYR A 452 -60.55 28.11 -20.50
N VAL A 453 -60.74 28.94 -21.54
CA VAL A 453 -59.62 29.58 -22.26
C VAL A 453 -58.80 30.46 -21.31
N GLY A 454 -59.43 31.17 -20.38
CA GLY A 454 -58.74 31.97 -19.37
C GLY A 454 -57.83 31.13 -18.46
N PHE A 455 -58.31 29.98 -17.99
CA PHE A 455 -57.49 29.05 -17.20
C PHE A 455 -56.34 28.45 -18.00
N VAL A 456 -56.59 28.04 -19.25
CA VAL A 456 -55.54 27.52 -20.13
C VAL A 456 -54.49 28.58 -20.42
N TRP A 457 -54.92 29.82 -20.64
CA TRP A 457 -53.99 30.94 -20.88
C TRP A 457 -53.14 31.24 -19.65
N LEU A 458 -53.74 31.24 -18.44
CA LEU A 458 -53.00 31.36 -17.18
C LEU A 458 -52.00 30.22 -17.00
N PHE A 459 -52.42 28.98 -17.28
CA PHE A 459 -51.54 27.81 -17.25
C PHE A 459 -50.35 27.96 -18.21
N CYS A 460 -50.61 28.37 -19.46
CA CYS A 460 -49.54 28.61 -20.43
C CYS A 460 -48.60 29.71 -19.95
N LEU A 461 -49.12 30.78 -19.35
CA LEU A 461 -48.31 31.91 -18.87
C LEU A 461 -47.36 31.47 -17.75
N ILE A 462 -47.83 30.65 -16.82
CA ILE A 462 -46.99 30.05 -15.78
C ILE A 462 -45.91 29.15 -16.42
N LEU A 463 -46.28 28.34 -17.41
CA LEU A 463 -45.34 27.46 -18.10
C LEU A 463 -44.24 28.23 -18.85
N ALA A 464 -44.63 29.27 -19.60
CA ALA A 464 -43.69 30.09 -20.38
C ALA A 464 -42.74 30.91 -19.50
N THR A 465 -43.24 31.42 -18.37
CA THR A 465 -42.41 32.13 -17.39
C THR A 465 -41.42 31.18 -16.70
N ALA A 466 -41.86 29.97 -16.32
CA ALA A 466 -40.98 28.94 -15.75
C ALA A 466 -39.89 28.50 -16.75
N TYR A 467 -40.26 28.28 -18.01
CA TYR A 467 -39.31 27.96 -19.08
C TYR A 467 -38.27 29.07 -19.25
N SER A 468 -38.72 30.32 -19.32
CA SER A 468 -37.85 31.49 -19.49
C SER A 468 -36.89 31.65 -18.31
N ALA A 469 -37.37 31.49 -17.08
CA ALA A 469 -36.54 31.57 -15.88
C ALA A 469 -35.47 30.47 -15.85
N ASN A 470 -35.84 29.22 -16.13
CA ASN A 470 -34.91 28.09 -16.17
C ASN A 470 -33.90 28.22 -17.32
N LEU A 471 -34.32 28.71 -18.49
CA LEU A 471 -33.44 28.95 -19.61
C LEU A 471 -32.41 30.05 -19.30
N VAL A 472 -32.85 31.16 -18.68
CA VAL A 472 -31.92 32.23 -18.24
C VAL A 472 -30.92 31.69 -17.21
N ALA A 473 -31.37 30.92 -16.23
CA ALA A 473 -30.49 30.28 -15.26
C ALA A 473 -29.50 29.31 -15.93
N PHE A 474 -29.96 28.55 -16.92
CA PHE A 474 -29.13 27.64 -17.71
C PHE A 474 -28.07 28.39 -18.52
N LEU A 475 -28.43 29.46 -19.23
CA LEU A 475 -27.49 30.25 -20.04
C LEU A 475 -26.51 31.08 -19.21
N SER A 476 -26.89 31.41 -17.97
CA SER A 476 -26.03 32.15 -17.04
C SER A 476 -24.93 31.29 -16.41
N SER A 477 -25.08 29.96 -16.43
CA SER A 477 -24.13 29.00 -15.85
C SER A 477 -23.51 28.14 -16.95
N ASN A 478 -22.19 27.93 -16.89
CA ASN A 478 -21.55 26.95 -17.77
C ASN A 478 -21.89 25.54 -17.29
N GLN A 479 -22.97 24.98 -17.83
CA GLN A 479 -23.38 23.62 -17.52
C GLN A 479 -22.40 22.63 -18.15
N MET A 480 -21.81 21.78 -17.31
CA MET A 480 -20.87 20.74 -17.72
C MET A 480 -21.59 19.40 -17.85
N SER A 481 -21.01 18.48 -18.62
CA SER A 481 -21.45 17.09 -18.66
C SER A 481 -21.41 16.46 -17.27
N ALA A 482 -22.18 15.39 -17.05
CA ALA A 482 -22.11 14.65 -15.80
C ALA A 482 -20.67 14.12 -15.59
N PRO A 483 -20.02 14.42 -14.45
CA PRO A 483 -18.72 13.85 -14.11
C PRO A 483 -18.83 12.36 -13.80
N VAL A 484 -17.69 11.67 -13.88
CA VAL A 484 -17.50 10.33 -13.31
C VAL A 484 -17.10 10.52 -11.85
N ASP A 485 -18.04 10.30 -10.93
CA ASP A 485 -17.80 10.48 -9.49
C ASP A 485 -17.67 9.14 -8.73
N THR A 486 -18.24 8.05 -9.27
CA THR A 486 -18.21 6.72 -8.63
C THR A 486 -17.48 5.68 -9.47
N LEU A 487 -17.02 4.60 -8.83
CA LEU A 487 -16.38 3.47 -9.50
C LEU A 487 -17.36 2.72 -10.43
N GLU A 488 -18.65 2.69 -10.08
CA GLU A 488 -19.72 2.14 -10.94
C GLU A 488 -19.97 3.01 -12.18
N GLN A 489 -19.90 4.33 -12.05
CA GLN A 489 -19.95 5.22 -13.21
C GLN A 489 -18.70 5.06 -14.07
N LEU A 490 -17.53 4.85 -13.45
CA LEU A 490 -16.28 4.63 -14.15
C LEU A 490 -16.34 3.35 -14.99
N SER A 491 -16.83 2.24 -14.43
CA SER A 491 -16.96 0.98 -15.18
C SER A 491 -17.94 1.08 -16.36
N ARG A 492 -18.98 1.90 -16.24
CA ARG A 492 -19.96 2.17 -17.31
C ARG A 492 -19.53 3.24 -18.31
N SER A 493 -18.49 4.02 -18.01
CA SER A 493 -18.05 5.15 -18.84
C SER A 493 -17.45 4.74 -20.18
N GLY A 494 -16.99 3.48 -20.30
CA GLY A 494 -16.28 2.98 -21.48
C GLY A 494 -14.83 3.46 -21.60
N LEU A 495 -14.31 4.17 -20.59
CA LEU A 495 -12.91 4.56 -20.52
C LEU A 495 -12.03 3.34 -20.29
N ARG A 496 -10.87 3.30 -20.97
CA ARG A 496 -9.85 2.28 -20.72
C ARG A 496 -9.14 2.61 -19.41
N ILE A 497 -8.71 1.60 -18.66
CA ILE A 497 -8.10 1.82 -17.35
C ILE A 497 -6.60 1.56 -17.46
N GLY A 498 -5.79 2.55 -17.09
CA GLY A 498 -4.33 2.45 -17.04
C GLY A 498 -3.81 2.60 -15.60
N GLY A 499 -2.63 2.07 -15.33
CA GLY A 499 -1.94 2.22 -14.05
C GLY A 499 -0.83 1.19 -13.88
N HIS A 500 -0.03 1.30 -12.82
CA HIS A 500 1.06 0.35 -12.57
C HIS A 500 0.58 -1.10 -12.34
N ALA A 501 1.45 -2.07 -12.65
CA ALA A 501 1.17 -3.50 -12.46
C ALA A 501 0.80 -3.88 -11.02
N PHE A 502 1.30 -3.10 -10.03
CA PHE A 502 0.89 -3.21 -8.63
C PHE A 502 -0.64 -3.20 -8.48
N TRP A 503 -1.34 -2.27 -9.12
CA TRP A 503 -2.80 -2.14 -9.01
C TRP A 503 -3.53 -3.38 -9.54
N LYS A 504 -2.97 -4.07 -10.54
CA LYS A 504 -3.53 -5.32 -11.07
C LYS A 504 -3.61 -6.40 -10.00
N THR A 505 -2.52 -6.57 -9.24
CA THR A 505 -2.47 -7.54 -8.15
C THR A 505 -3.43 -7.16 -7.02
N GLN A 506 -3.47 -5.88 -6.66
CA GLN A 506 -4.37 -5.37 -5.62
C GLN A 506 -5.85 -5.52 -5.99
N PHE A 507 -6.21 -5.24 -7.24
CA PHE A 507 -7.57 -5.45 -7.74
C PHE A 507 -7.94 -6.93 -7.70
N SER A 508 -7.05 -7.81 -8.17
CA SER A 508 -7.32 -9.26 -8.19
C SER A 508 -7.56 -9.83 -6.79
N ALA A 509 -6.91 -9.26 -5.77
CA ALA A 509 -7.05 -9.64 -4.36
C ALA A 509 -8.27 -8.99 -3.67
N SER A 510 -8.97 -8.07 -4.34
CA SER A 510 -10.10 -7.36 -3.76
C SER A 510 -11.30 -8.27 -3.48
N ILE A 511 -11.98 -8.01 -2.36
CA ILE A 511 -13.23 -8.68 -1.98
C ILE A 511 -14.41 -8.13 -2.79
N ASP A 512 -14.34 -6.86 -3.19
CA ASP A 512 -15.37 -6.20 -4.00
C ASP A 512 -15.32 -6.73 -5.44
N PRO A 513 -16.40 -7.37 -5.95
CA PRO A 513 -16.46 -7.85 -7.32
C PRO A 513 -16.17 -6.76 -8.36
N LEU A 514 -16.68 -5.54 -8.14
CA LEU A 514 -16.51 -4.43 -9.09
C LEU A 514 -15.04 -4.02 -9.21
N VAL A 515 -14.35 -3.91 -8.08
CA VAL A 515 -12.91 -3.58 -8.05
C VAL A 515 -12.09 -4.73 -8.62
N ARG A 516 -12.49 -5.97 -8.35
CA ARG A 516 -11.81 -7.16 -8.89
C ARG A 516 -11.91 -7.23 -10.41
N ASP A 517 -13.03 -6.84 -11.00
CA ASP A 517 -13.20 -6.81 -12.46
C ASP A 517 -12.25 -5.82 -13.14
N PHE A 518 -11.83 -4.75 -12.46
CA PHE A 518 -10.81 -3.84 -12.99
C PHE A 518 -9.45 -4.52 -13.22
N SER A 519 -9.14 -5.63 -12.54
CA SER A 519 -7.89 -6.38 -12.79
C SER A 519 -7.78 -6.93 -14.21
N ASN A 520 -8.93 -7.23 -14.84
CA ASN A 520 -8.98 -7.76 -16.21
C ASN A 520 -8.87 -6.66 -17.28
N VAL A 521 -9.24 -5.43 -16.92
CA VAL A 521 -9.31 -4.28 -17.84
C VAL A 521 -8.09 -3.36 -17.68
N LEU A 522 -7.38 -3.44 -16.56
CA LEU A 522 -6.21 -2.62 -16.27
C LEU A 522 -5.04 -2.93 -17.22
N GLU A 523 -4.61 -1.90 -17.94
CA GLU A 523 -3.45 -1.91 -18.82
C GLU A 523 -2.22 -1.39 -18.06
N SER A 524 -1.29 -2.31 -17.77
CA SER A 524 -0.06 -2.03 -17.01
C SER A 524 1.14 -1.64 -17.85
N ASP A 525 1.11 -1.89 -19.14
CA ASP A 525 2.30 -1.86 -20.01
C ASP A 525 2.49 -0.50 -20.69
N VAL A 526 1.82 0.55 -20.20
CA VAL A 526 1.83 1.88 -20.81
C VAL A 526 2.62 2.85 -19.93
N GLU A 527 3.52 3.62 -20.54
CA GLU A 527 4.31 4.63 -19.84
C GLU A 527 3.41 5.68 -19.16
N LEU A 528 3.56 5.85 -17.84
CA LEU A 528 2.70 6.70 -17.01
C LEU A 528 2.66 8.16 -17.49
N SER A 529 3.79 8.68 -17.97
CA SER A 529 3.92 10.05 -18.48
C SER A 529 2.98 10.32 -19.67
N SER A 530 2.82 9.32 -20.55
CA SER A 530 1.96 9.36 -21.74
C SER A 530 0.49 9.10 -21.39
N LEU A 531 0.22 8.33 -20.33
CA LEU A 531 -1.14 8.04 -19.88
C LEU A 531 -1.89 9.30 -19.48
N PHE A 532 -1.22 10.24 -18.79
CA PHE A 532 -1.89 11.49 -18.41
C PHE A 532 -2.39 12.31 -19.60
N ASP A 533 -1.61 12.40 -20.69
CA ASP A 533 -2.03 13.13 -21.89
C ASP A 533 -3.21 12.41 -22.59
N ARG A 534 -3.28 11.08 -22.50
CA ARG A 534 -4.40 10.28 -23.01
C ARG A 534 -5.65 10.36 -22.13
N VAL A 535 -5.49 10.56 -20.82
CA VAL A 535 -6.60 10.88 -19.90
C VAL A 535 -7.17 12.25 -20.26
N GLU A 536 -6.33 13.26 -20.51
CA GLU A 536 -6.81 14.56 -21.00
C GLU A 536 -7.56 14.43 -22.34
N GLY A 537 -7.08 13.55 -23.23
CA GLY A 537 -7.72 13.22 -24.50
C GLY A 537 -9.08 12.54 -24.41
N GLY A 538 -9.45 11.95 -23.26
CA GLY A 538 -10.72 11.25 -23.10
C GLY A 538 -10.68 9.74 -23.41
N GLU A 539 -9.49 9.15 -23.55
CA GLU A 539 -9.35 7.72 -23.87
C GLU A 539 -9.25 6.84 -22.63
N PHE A 540 -8.58 7.35 -21.59
CA PHE A 540 -8.21 6.59 -20.40
C PHE A 540 -8.76 7.22 -19.11
N ALA A 541 -8.94 6.37 -18.11
CA ALA A 541 -8.85 6.73 -16.71
C ALA A 541 -7.59 6.10 -16.14
N LEU A 542 -6.85 6.85 -15.33
CA LEU A 542 -5.60 6.39 -14.73
C LEU A 542 -5.81 6.20 -13.24
N ILE A 543 -5.41 5.04 -12.69
CA ILE A 543 -5.28 4.87 -11.25
C ILE A 543 -3.87 5.24 -10.81
N GLU A 544 -3.80 6.10 -9.79
CA GLU A 544 -2.56 6.33 -9.07
C GLU A 544 -2.80 6.91 -7.67
N ASN A 545 -1.72 7.14 -6.94
CA ASN A 545 -1.74 7.75 -5.63
C ASN A 545 -2.35 9.14 -5.66
N LYS A 546 -3.31 9.38 -4.75
CA LYS A 546 -4.06 10.65 -4.70
C LYS A 546 -3.13 11.87 -4.66
N GLN A 547 -2.07 11.82 -3.87
CA GLN A 547 -1.15 12.96 -3.70
C GLN A 547 -0.39 13.24 -5.00
N TYR A 548 0.04 12.19 -5.71
CA TYR A 548 0.66 12.32 -7.01
C TYR A 548 -0.33 12.87 -8.05
N LEU A 549 -1.56 12.36 -8.07
CA LEU A 549 -2.62 12.85 -8.96
C LEU A 549 -2.97 14.33 -8.70
N GLU A 550 -3.08 14.73 -7.44
CA GLU A 550 -3.31 16.12 -7.04
C GLU A 550 -2.18 17.04 -7.50
N LEU A 551 -0.93 16.57 -7.38
CA LEU A 551 0.25 17.28 -7.85
C LEU A 551 0.22 17.47 -9.37
N GLN A 552 -0.03 16.40 -10.13
CA GLN A 552 -0.09 16.44 -11.59
C GLN A 552 -1.26 17.30 -12.09
N ALA A 553 -2.45 17.11 -11.52
CA ALA A 553 -3.64 17.88 -11.87
C ALA A 553 -3.44 19.37 -11.60
N GLY A 554 -2.87 19.72 -10.44
CA GLY A 554 -2.64 21.11 -10.03
C GLY A 554 -1.47 21.80 -10.73
N ALA A 555 -0.44 21.05 -11.15
CA ALA A 555 0.77 21.62 -11.77
C ALA A 555 0.74 21.56 -13.31
N ARG A 556 0.49 20.37 -13.90
CA ARG A 556 0.64 20.13 -15.34
C ARG A 556 -0.67 20.35 -16.12
N PHE A 557 -1.79 19.90 -15.55
CA PHE A 557 -3.11 19.85 -16.21
C PHE A 557 -4.09 20.94 -15.78
N THR A 558 -3.60 21.98 -15.11
CA THR A 558 -4.35 23.21 -14.86
C THR A 558 -3.85 24.30 -15.80
N TYR A 559 -4.76 24.87 -16.58
CA TYR A 559 -4.53 25.92 -17.55
C TYR A 559 -5.37 27.14 -17.14
N GLY A 560 -4.74 28.15 -16.54
CA GLY A 560 -5.45 29.29 -15.96
C GLY A 560 -6.41 28.85 -14.86
N SER A 561 -7.71 29.08 -15.05
CA SER A 561 -8.77 28.67 -14.12
C SER A 561 -9.40 27.30 -14.44
N ARG A 562 -8.96 26.62 -15.51
CA ARG A 562 -9.54 25.37 -15.98
C ARG A 562 -8.60 24.20 -15.74
N THR A 563 -9.09 23.16 -15.07
CA THR A 563 -8.39 21.88 -14.93
C THR A 563 -8.97 20.88 -15.93
N THR A 564 -8.13 20.22 -16.72
CA THR A 564 -8.55 19.33 -17.81
C THR A 564 -8.73 17.88 -17.39
N ILE A 565 -8.21 17.51 -16.23
CA ILE A 565 -8.40 16.20 -15.61
C ILE A 565 -9.01 16.35 -14.21
N ARG A 566 -9.82 15.39 -13.79
CA ARG A 566 -10.51 15.41 -12.49
C ARG A 566 -10.31 14.09 -11.78
N ILE A 567 -9.94 14.17 -10.50
CA ILE A 567 -9.83 13.00 -9.63
C ILE A 567 -11.24 12.56 -9.26
N VAL A 568 -11.52 11.27 -9.47
CA VAL A 568 -12.76 10.61 -9.07
C VAL A 568 -12.83 10.63 -7.54
N PRO A 569 -13.88 11.20 -6.91
CA PRO A 569 -13.98 11.32 -5.46
C PRO A 569 -14.00 9.98 -4.72
N GLU A 570 -14.58 8.94 -5.33
CA GLU A 570 -14.56 7.58 -4.79
C GLU A 570 -13.19 6.93 -5.02
N CYS A 571 -12.37 6.93 -3.97
CA CYS A 571 -11.06 6.29 -3.95
C CYS A 571 -11.09 4.94 -3.24
N LEU A 572 -10.09 4.12 -3.53
CA LEU A 572 -9.84 2.87 -2.85
C LEU A 572 -9.25 3.07 -1.44
N LEU A 573 -9.15 1.98 -0.69
CA LEU A 573 -8.68 1.96 0.69
C LEU A 573 -7.30 2.60 0.85
N PRO A 574 -7.02 3.23 2.01
CA PRO A 574 -5.73 3.83 2.26
C PRO A 574 -4.65 2.76 2.44
N TYR A 575 -3.52 2.96 1.76
CA TYR A 575 -2.27 2.27 1.95
C TYR A 575 -1.35 3.07 2.86
N SER A 576 -0.62 2.34 3.70
CA SER A 576 0.44 2.88 4.51
C SER A 576 1.74 2.93 3.70
N ILE A 577 2.52 3.99 3.87
CA ILE A 577 3.80 4.18 3.20
C ILE A 577 4.93 4.16 4.22
N GLY A 578 6.01 3.47 3.88
CA GLY A 578 7.21 3.37 4.71
C GLY A 578 8.47 3.21 3.87
N LEU A 579 9.62 3.20 4.55
CA LEU A 579 10.88 2.81 3.93
C LEU A 579 10.98 1.28 3.89
N ALA A 580 11.59 0.74 2.86
CA ALA A 580 11.95 -0.67 2.80
C ALA A 580 13.34 -0.87 3.41
N PHE A 581 13.46 -1.86 4.29
CA PHE A 581 14.72 -2.33 4.83
C PHE A 581 14.94 -3.77 4.40
N GLN A 582 16.20 -4.18 4.37
CA GLN A 582 16.53 -5.59 4.28
C GLN A 582 15.76 -6.36 5.35
N LYS A 583 15.34 -7.58 5.01
CA LYS A 583 14.55 -8.41 5.91
C LYS A 583 15.29 -8.54 7.25
N ASN A 584 14.61 -8.09 8.30
CA ASN A 584 15.07 -8.03 9.68
C ASN A 584 16.39 -7.27 9.86
N SER A 585 16.56 -6.16 9.15
CA SER A 585 17.69 -5.26 9.35
C SER A 585 17.76 -4.74 10.80
N PRO A 586 18.94 -4.74 11.45
CA PRO A 586 19.11 -4.17 12.79
C PRO A 586 18.84 -2.66 12.81
N LEU A 587 18.97 -1.97 11.66
CA LEU A 587 18.74 -0.53 11.54
C LEU A 587 17.26 -0.15 11.76
N LYS A 588 16.33 -1.06 11.51
CA LYS A 588 14.89 -0.78 11.51
C LYS A 588 14.43 -0.16 12.82
N ARG A 589 14.69 -0.80 13.97
CA ARG A 589 14.21 -0.33 15.29
C ARG A 589 14.76 1.05 15.62
N ASN A 590 16.04 1.27 15.36
CA ASN A 590 16.72 2.52 15.64
C ASN A 590 16.18 3.66 14.74
N PHE A 591 15.96 3.39 13.46
CA PHE A 591 15.45 4.37 12.50
C PHE A 591 13.96 4.65 12.70
N ASP A 592 13.16 3.64 13.04
CA ASP A 592 11.74 3.79 13.36
C ASP A 592 11.53 4.82 14.48
N GLY A 593 12.36 4.80 15.52
CA GLY A 593 12.29 5.78 16.61
C GLY A 593 12.60 7.23 16.17
N VAL A 594 13.33 7.44 15.08
CA VAL A 594 13.54 8.77 14.49
C VAL A 594 12.38 9.14 13.57
N ILE A 595 11.91 8.21 12.74
CA ILE A 595 10.79 8.42 11.83
C ILE A 595 9.50 8.76 12.60
N LEU A 596 9.23 8.07 13.71
CA LEU A 596 8.10 8.38 14.60
C LEU A 596 8.18 9.83 15.10
N ARG A 597 9.36 10.29 15.53
CA ARG A 597 9.55 11.68 15.98
C ARG A 597 9.30 12.69 14.88
N LEU A 598 9.70 12.39 13.63
CA LEU A 598 9.43 13.25 12.46
C LEU A 598 7.93 13.32 12.14
N PHE A 599 7.23 12.20 12.29
CA PHE A 599 5.79 12.12 12.12
C PHE A 599 5.06 12.90 13.21
N GLU A 600 5.39 12.68 14.49
CA GLU A 600 4.80 13.34 15.66
C GLU A 600 5.04 14.85 15.68
N SER A 601 6.18 15.32 15.17
CA SER A 601 6.50 16.75 15.10
C SER A 601 5.79 17.49 13.96
N GLY A 602 5.11 16.79 13.05
CA GLY A 602 4.45 17.37 11.88
C GLY A 602 5.40 17.85 10.78
N VAL A 603 6.69 17.51 10.87
CA VAL A 603 7.72 17.96 9.91
C VAL A 603 7.50 17.37 8.52
N LEU A 604 7.02 16.13 8.45
CA LEU A 604 6.70 15.45 7.18
C LEU A 604 5.62 16.20 6.38
N GLN A 605 4.61 16.74 7.07
CA GLN A 605 3.55 17.52 6.44
C GLN A 605 4.10 18.82 5.84
N LYS A 606 5.01 19.49 6.56
CA LYS A 606 5.70 20.69 6.07
C LYS A 606 6.52 20.39 4.80
N TRP A 607 7.32 19.33 4.80
CA TRP A 607 8.14 18.95 3.65
C TRP A 607 7.29 18.63 2.42
N LYS A 608 6.17 17.95 2.62
CA LYS A 608 5.21 17.69 1.55
C LYS A 608 4.66 18.99 0.94
N GLU A 609 4.25 19.96 1.76
CA GLU A 609 3.75 21.26 1.29
C GLU A 609 4.83 22.07 0.55
N GLU A 610 6.07 22.02 1.01
CA GLU A 610 7.22 22.65 0.36
C GLU A 610 7.47 22.06 -1.03
N VAL A 611 7.44 20.73 -1.16
CA VAL A 611 7.61 20.03 -2.45
C VAL A 611 6.46 20.36 -3.42
N VAL A 612 5.22 20.35 -2.94
CA VAL A 612 4.05 20.75 -3.75
C VAL A 612 4.20 22.19 -4.25
N THR A 613 4.66 23.09 -3.38
CA THR A 613 4.89 24.50 -3.74
C THR A 613 6.01 24.65 -4.76
N PHE A 614 7.10 23.88 -4.61
CA PHE A 614 8.20 23.83 -5.56
C PHE A 614 7.73 23.39 -6.95
N TYR A 615 7.00 22.27 -7.04
CA TYR A 615 6.40 21.79 -8.29
C TYR A 615 5.47 22.82 -8.90
N ARG A 616 4.56 23.39 -8.10
CA ARG A 616 3.63 24.41 -8.60
C ARG A 616 4.41 25.58 -9.22
N ARG A 617 5.48 26.05 -8.60
CA ARG A 617 6.31 27.14 -9.15
C ARG A 617 6.96 26.74 -10.48
N GLN A 618 7.59 25.58 -10.54
CA GLN A 618 8.27 25.05 -11.73
C GLN A 618 7.33 24.96 -12.93
N TYR A 619 6.09 24.51 -12.74
CA TYR A 619 5.10 24.40 -13.81
C TYR A 619 4.25 25.68 -14.01
N SER A 620 4.07 26.51 -12.98
CA SER A 620 3.38 27.81 -13.10
C SER A 620 4.18 28.84 -13.90
N GLY A 621 5.51 28.73 -13.93
CA GLY A 621 6.40 29.57 -14.74
C GLY A 621 6.19 29.45 -16.26
N ARG A 622 5.35 28.50 -16.71
CA ARG A 622 4.96 28.34 -18.12
C ARG A 622 3.55 28.85 -18.46
N LYS A 623 2.71 29.24 -17.49
CA LYS A 623 1.29 29.57 -17.75
C LYS A 623 0.72 30.61 -16.77
N LEU A 624 1.40 31.73 -16.63
CA LEU A 624 0.82 32.96 -16.06
C LEU A 624 0.86 34.07 -17.10
N ASP A 625 0.27 33.80 -18.26
CA ASP A 625 -0.38 34.82 -19.06
C ASP A 625 -1.78 34.29 -19.40
N ASP A 626 -2.77 35.13 -19.13
CA ASP A 626 -4.20 35.02 -19.43
C ASP A 626 -5.18 34.32 -18.46
N GLU A 627 -6.23 35.10 -18.14
CA GLU A 627 -7.55 34.76 -17.58
C GLU A 627 -7.81 34.79 -16.06
N PHE A 628 -6.95 35.37 -15.21
CA PHE A 628 -7.37 35.76 -13.84
C PHE A 628 -7.77 37.24 -13.68
N ALA A 629 -8.01 37.94 -14.79
CA ALA A 629 -8.37 39.37 -14.79
C ALA A 629 -9.84 39.67 -15.16
N ASN A 630 -10.68 38.70 -15.50
CA ASN A 630 -12.06 39.01 -15.90
C ASN A 630 -13.09 38.10 -15.24
N THR A 631 -13.46 38.47 -14.02
CA THR A 631 -14.86 38.45 -13.53
C THR A 631 -15.76 39.34 -14.40
N ARG A 632 -15.66 39.25 -15.73
CA ARG A 632 -16.61 39.87 -16.66
C ARG A 632 -17.61 38.81 -17.04
N VAL A 633 -18.88 39.15 -16.86
CA VAL A 633 -20.01 38.53 -17.53
C VAL A 633 -19.61 38.32 -19.00
N ARG A 634 -19.45 37.05 -19.42
CA ARG A 634 -19.15 36.75 -20.82
C ARG A 634 -20.40 37.08 -21.65
N PRO A 635 -20.29 37.89 -22.71
CA PRO A 635 -21.42 38.16 -23.57
C PRO A 635 -21.90 36.86 -24.23
N LEU A 636 -23.22 36.74 -24.46
CA LEU A 636 -23.81 35.57 -25.09
C LEU A 636 -23.35 35.47 -26.55
N GLU A 637 -22.75 34.35 -26.92
CA GLU A 637 -22.23 34.12 -28.27
C GLU A 637 -23.28 33.50 -29.20
N LEU A 638 -23.14 33.71 -30.52
CA LEU A 638 -23.97 33.05 -31.54
C LEU A 638 -23.88 31.52 -31.47
N THR A 639 -22.73 30.98 -31.04
CA THR A 639 -22.52 29.56 -30.82
C THR A 639 -23.46 29.00 -29.77
N GLN A 640 -23.85 29.79 -28.76
CA GLN A 640 -24.77 29.40 -27.68
C GLN A 640 -26.24 29.43 -28.11
N LEU A 641 -26.57 30.12 -29.20
CA LEU A 641 -27.93 30.26 -29.74
C LEU A 641 -28.24 29.31 -30.90
N GLN A 642 -27.31 28.44 -31.30
CA GLN A 642 -27.45 27.51 -32.42
C GLN A 642 -28.75 26.69 -32.37
N GLY A 643 -29.13 26.20 -31.19
CA GLY A 643 -30.33 25.38 -31.00
C GLY A 643 -31.61 26.11 -31.40
N VAL A 644 -31.71 27.41 -31.07
CA VAL A 644 -32.87 28.23 -31.41
C VAL A 644 -32.97 28.41 -32.92
N PHE A 645 -31.85 28.65 -33.60
CA PHE A 645 -31.82 28.76 -35.06
C PHE A 645 -32.15 27.45 -35.77
N PHE A 646 -31.75 26.29 -35.22
CA PHE A 646 -32.14 24.99 -35.76
C PHE A 646 -33.65 24.75 -35.64
N VAL A 647 -34.25 25.06 -34.49
CA VAL A 647 -35.71 24.94 -34.30
C VAL A 647 -36.45 25.85 -35.29
N LEU A 648 -35.98 27.09 -35.48
CA LEU A 648 -36.56 28.02 -36.46
C LEU A 648 -36.45 27.49 -37.90
N GLY A 649 -35.27 27.01 -38.29
CA GLY A 649 -35.04 26.44 -39.62
C GLY A 649 -35.91 25.23 -39.91
N LEU A 650 -35.98 24.28 -38.96
CA LEU A 650 -36.86 23.11 -39.06
C LEU A 650 -38.34 23.53 -39.15
N GLY A 651 -38.75 24.54 -38.38
CA GLY A 651 -40.10 25.10 -38.46
C GLY A 651 -40.46 25.65 -39.83
N TYR A 652 -39.55 26.41 -40.46
CA TYR A 652 -39.77 26.92 -41.82
C TYR A 652 -39.82 25.82 -42.87
N VAL A 653 -38.96 24.80 -42.75
CA VAL A 653 -39.01 23.64 -43.66
C VAL A 653 -40.33 22.90 -43.52
N ALA A 654 -40.80 22.64 -42.29
CA ALA A 654 -42.08 21.99 -42.05
C ALA A 654 -43.26 22.82 -42.59
N ALA A 655 -43.24 24.14 -42.40
CA ALA A 655 -44.26 25.04 -42.95
C ALA A 655 -44.27 25.06 -44.49
N ALA A 656 -43.10 25.08 -45.13
CA ALA A 656 -42.98 25.02 -46.58
C ALA A 656 -43.49 23.68 -47.15
N LEU A 657 -43.21 22.57 -46.47
CA LEU A 657 -43.73 21.25 -46.84
C LEU A 657 -45.25 21.16 -46.68
N ALA A 658 -45.80 21.71 -45.60
CA ALA A 658 -47.25 21.78 -45.41
C ALA A 658 -47.92 22.59 -46.53
N LEU A 659 -47.38 23.78 -46.85
CA LEU A 659 -47.87 24.62 -47.95
C LEU A 659 -47.79 23.90 -49.31
N ALA A 660 -46.68 23.21 -49.59
CA ALA A 660 -46.53 22.41 -50.80
C ALA A 660 -47.56 21.27 -50.84
N GLY A 661 -47.81 20.61 -49.71
CA GLY A 661 -48.84 19.58 -49.58
C GLY A 661 -50.25 20.12 -49.84
N GLU A 662 -50.60 21.27 -49.25
CA GLU A 662 -51.88 21.95 -49.49
C GLU A 662 -52.05 22.34 -50.96
N ALA A 663 -50.99 22.87 -51.59
CA ALA A 663 -51.00 23.20 -53.01
C ALA A 663 -51.25 21.97 -53.88
N VAL A 664 -50.58 20.84 -53.57
CA VAL A 664 -50.82 19.57 -54.28
C VAL A 664 -52.25 19.08 -54.08
N VAL A 665 -52.77 19.07 -52.85
CA VAL A 665 -54.15 18.65 -52.59
C VAL A 665 -55.14 19.54 -53.35
N SER A 666 -54.93 20.86 -53.36
CA SER A 666 -55.80 21.80 -54.06
C SER A 666 -55.83 21.59 -55.58
N LEU A 667 -54.76 21.04 -56.17
CA LEU A 667 -54.71 20.69 -57.60
C LEU A 667 -55.52 19.44 -57.94
N TYR A 668 -55.74 18.53 -56.97
CA TYR A 668 -56.44 17.26 -57.17
C TYR A 668 -57.89 17.24 -56.65
N THR A 669 -58.28 18.20 -55.79
CA THR A 669 -59.69 18.38 -55.38
C THR A 669 -60.37 19.41 -56.28
N PRO A 670 -61.33 19.02 -57.14
CA PRO A 670 -62.13 19.99 -57.88
C PRO A 670 -62.90 20.86 -56.88
N SER A 671 -62.80 22.18 -57.03
CA SER A 671 -63.58 23.14 -56.26
C SER A 671 -65.08 22.84 -56.40
N PRO A 672 -65.86 22.82 -55.31
CA PRO A 672 -67.33 22.74 -55.39
C PRO A 672 -67.95 23.94 -56.08
#